data_AF-A0A3M7HL71-F1
#
_entry.id   AF-A0A3M7HL71-F1
#
_cell.length_a   1.000
_cell.length_b   1.000
_cell.length_c   1.000
_cell.angle_alpha   90.00
_cell.angle_beta   90.00
_cell.angle_gamma   90.00
#
_symmetry.space_group_name_H-M   'P 1'
#
loop_
_entity.id
_entity.type
_entity.pdbx_description
1 polymer ?
#
loop_
_entity_poly.entity_id
_entity_poly.type
_entity_poly.pdbx_seq_one_letter_code
_entity_poly.pdbx_strand_id
1 'polypeptide(L)'
;MQKFQSLPKLTLVLTTFAQPQRQSRFTFILFTQRVTSIPVYLPEEGSNMAERTTFARSSESEFIDLLSDSDGGDRASLTLENESASQVILENTGDGGDDDDDDDDVVFIQHNPTSARGTTLLHTAISDYGFRLTTGEKVVLDNDTKFHVHRIVQNTVNNTIHLFGWKLIKPVYVESGICEHTKKPLCRLFPQNFNELVAVLRIQQGQIGKFDGNLILDSVPLSRAVGVWEVIYTNRPFPAYSYYAAGIRTEDRTTNGVFFPKTHDKAHAEQFAPAVCRRKFVEEIDLRSKKKVAIQLLWLDPDECDPGKSSANVVRARKFREDITARVKEESVQTQQNDRFEVHGNVPQRGKKRARESGETIDLTDDDRAIRLEERPRLNNDIARSAPPRERAGRRRYQYSFVDICAGGGLVSRAATLAGLEVAAGLDISSVACKSLSLNFPAMEIMEMDVHEFCVYSGFNIKFVGDIMWISWPCQPHSYQNRGQNPERDAKNIATGYALADLIKKYKPRRIIMEQTDGIKTKNQGQHFRTCILALTTAEYNVRYKVLSARDHGGSHTRRRLIVLASMYVENSSFICIVFENTADHGRSPGEKIPDFPTRTHGPAPGLEPYVTVNECITNIGPDATLHDIEEMRRRFRARPSKLPPVDGTKPLAYIIDTAGVQGLYSDGDRKFTIREQMRLMGLPDEHQLYAESSRNGTKRQADYTTQIGNGVVVPFGIAVIRKVVESLEETDREAEAWDSQEIVID
;
A
#
# COMPACT_ATOMS: atom_id res chain seq x y z
N MET A 1 -16.99 -59.04 40.67
CA MET A 1 -17.54 -59.11 39.29
C MET A 1 -18.74 -58.17 39.24
N GLN A 2 -19.04 -57.44 38.15
CA GLN A 2 -18.34 -57.27 36.87
C GLN A 2 -18.73 -55.91 36.24
N LYS A 3 -17.72 -55.10 35.86
CA LYS A 3 -17.65 -54.02 34.82
C LYS A 3 -18.85 -53.09 34.53
N PHE A 4 -18.71 -51.77 34.33
CA PHE A 4 -17.65 -50.79 34.70
C PHE A 4 -18.25 -49.36 34.63
N GLN A 5 -18.04 -48.58 35.70
CA GLN A 5 -17.83 -47.12 35.88
C GLN A 5 -17.80 -46.14 34.67
N SER A 6 -17.83 -44.80 34.82
CA SER A 6 -18.47 -43.82 35.75
C SER A 6 -17.82 -42.42 35.56
N LEU A 7 -18.58 -41.34 35.67
CA LEU A 7 -18.09 -39.95 35.91
C LEU A 7 -17.54 -39.78 37.36
N PRO A 8 -16.89 -38.66 37.81
CA PRO A 8 -16.38 -37.45 37.10
C PRO A 8 -14.93 -36.98 37.54
N LYS A 9 -14.54 -35.75 37.14
CA LYS A 9 -13.57 -34.80 37.77
C LYS A 9 -12.05 -35.12 37.83
N LEU A 10 -11.24 -34.24 37.20
CA LEU A 10 -10.05 -33.59 37.79
C LEU A 10 -10.27 -32.06 37.64
N THR A 11 -10.16 -31.18 38.64
CA THR A 11 -9.16 -30.92 39.70
C THR A 11 -8.11 -29.90 39.27
N LEU A 12 -8.35 -28.63 39.63
CA LEU A 12 -7.42 -27.52 39.50
C LEU A 12 -6.42 -27.55 40.67
N VAL A 13 -5.12 -27.68 40.39
CA VAL A 13 -4.08 -27.72 41.45
C VAL A 13 -3.44 -26.34 41.60
N LEU A 14 -3.80 -25.66 42.69
CA LEU A 14 -3.05 -24.52 43.22
C LEU A 14 -2.02 -25.02 44.25
N THR A 15 -0.77 -24.59 44.12
CA THR A 15 0.30 -24.78 45.11
C THR A 15 1.00 -23.46 45.37
N THR A 16 1.42 -23.21 46.61
CA THR A 16 1.84 -21.88 47.08
C THR A 16 2.99 -21.91 48.09
N PHE A 17 3.71 -20.78 48.17
CA PHE A 17 4.71 -20.37 49.17
C PHE A 17 6.03 -21.13 49.34
N ALA A 18 7.15 -20.38 49.17
CA ALA A 18 8.05 -20.02 50.29
C ALA A 18 9.03 -18.88 49.91
N GLN A 19 8.82 -17.68 50.48
CA GLN A 19 9.70 -16.54 50.87
C GLN A 19 11.13 -16.32 50.27
N PRO A 20 11.72 -15.09 50.37
CA PRO A 20 11.30 -13.86 51.06
C PRO A 20 11.14 -12.65 50.09
N GLN A 21 11.14 -11.34 50.41
CA GLN A 21 11.22 -10.54 51.66
C GLN A 21 10.46 -9.18 51.44
N ARG A 22 10.39 -8.33 52.49
CA ARG A 22 10.13 -6.86 52.49
C ARG A 22 8.99 -6.28 51.61
N GLN A 23 7.83 -6.14 52.25
CA GLN A 23 7.04 -4.89 52.41
C GLN A 23 7.22 -3.78 51.35
N SER A 24 6.15 -3.23 50.76
CA SER A 24 5.22 -2.36 51.51
C SER A 24 3.79 -2.26 50.91
N ARG A 25 2.89 -1.59 51.67
CA ARG A 25 1.43 -1.49 51.43
C ARG A 25 1.06 -0.59 50.25
N PHE A 26 -0.07 -0.90 49.59
CA PHE A 26 -0.99 0.10 49.04
C PHE A 26 -2.45 -0.31 49.30
N THR A 27 -3.33 0.68 49.44
CA THR A 27 -4.73 0.53 49.87
C THR A 27 -5.67 0.51 48.67
N PHE A 28 -6.60 -0.45 48.62
CA PHE A 28 -7.71 -0.44 47.68
C PHE A 28 -8.94 0.25 48.29
N ILE A 29 -9.54 1.19 47.57
CA ILE A 29 -10.86 1.75 47.87
C ILE A 29 -11.87 1.10 46.92
N LEU A 30 -12.88 0.43 47.47
CA LEU A 30 -14.04 -0.01 46.68
C LEU A 30 -15.02 1.14 46.49
N PHE A 31 -15.63 1.22 45.31
CA PHE A 31 -16.94 1.82 45.11
C PHE A 31 -17.89 0.78 44.50
N THR A 32 -19.14 0.81 44.94
CA THR A 32 -20.18 -0.13 44.54
C THR A 32 -21.45 0.61 44.12
N GLN A 33 -22.01 0.23 42.97
CA GLN A 33 -23.40 0.50 42.58
C GLN A 33 -23.92 -0.83 42.02
N ARG A 34 -24.83 -1.54 42.70
CA ARG A 34 -26.27 -1.27 42.85
C ARG A 34 -27.02 -1.26 41.52
N VAL A 35 -27.64 -2.42 41.24
CA VAL A 35 -28.70 -2.59 40.24
C VAL A 35 -30.00 -1.97 40.78
N THR A 36 -30.78 -1.35 39.89
CA THR A 36 -32.20 -1.01 40.10
C THR A 36 -33.01 -1.44 38.88
N SER A 37 -34.30 -1.71 39.07
CA SER A 37 -35.20 -2.39 38.12
C SER A 37 -36.50 -1.59 37.90
N ILE A 38 -37.47 -2.18 37.17
CA ILE A 38 -38.87 -1.72 36.96
C ILE A 38 -39.03 -0.66 35.83
N PRO A 39 -40.10 -0.66 35.00
CA PRO A 39 -41.14 -1.68 34.72
C PRO A 39 -41.21 -2.14 33.24
N VAL A 40 -42.06 -3.14 32.97
CA VAL A 40 -42.69 -3.38 31.65
C VAL A 40 -44.07 -2.73 31.65
N TYR A 41 -44.54 -2.23 30.50
CA TYR A 41 -45.93 -1.76 30.31
C TYR A 41 -46.63 -2.52 29.18
N LEU A 42 -47.88 -2.90 29.44
CA LEU A 42 -48.87 -3.42 28.48
C LEU A 42 -50.05 -2.45 28.43
N PRO A 43 -50.82 -2.45 27.32
CA PRO A 43 -52.25 -2.17 27.32
C PRO A 43 -53.07 -3.41 26.92
N GLU A 44 -54.26 -3.55 27.49
CA GLU A 44 -55.29 -4.55 27.12
C GLU A 44 -56.57 -3.87 26.59
N GLU A 45 -57.54 -4.69 26.16
CA GLU A 45 -58.89 -4.34 25.69
C GLU A 45 -58.97 -3.59 24.33
N GLY A 46 -60.04 -3.73 23.53
CA GLY A 46 -61.26 -4.54 23.68
C GLY A 46 -62.05 -4.61 22.35
N SER A 47 -63.04 -5.50 22.25
CA SER A 47 -63.74 -5.83 20.99
C SER A 47 -65.06 -5.09 20.77
N ASN A 48 -65.45 -4.83 19.49
CA ASN A 48 -66.66 -5.40 18.85
C ASN A 48 -66.99 -4.84 17.45
N MET A 49 -67.83 -5.60 16.71
CA MET A 49 -68.71 -5.22 15.57
C MET A 49 -68.03 -4.71 14.27
N ALA A 50 -68.20 -5.37 13.11
CA ALA A 50 -69.37 -5.37 12.19
C ALA A 50 -69.29 -4.23 11.14
N GLU A 51 -69.77 -4.31 9.90
CA GLU A 51 -70.50 -5.36 9.16
C GLU A 51 -70.38 -5.12 7.62
N ARG A 52 -70.36 -6.19 6.79
CA ARG A 52 -70.66 -6.19 5.33
C ARG A 52 -69.73 -5.32 4.43
N THR A 53 -69.72 -5.40 3.09
CA THR A 53 -70.50 -6.21 2.12
C THR A 53 -69.61 -6.68 0.96
N THR A 54 -69.96 -7.80 0.33
CA THR A 54 -69.45 -8.25 -0.97
C THR A 54 -69.87 -7.32 -2.12
N PHE A 55 -69.07 -7.24 -3.18
CA PHE A 55 -69.53 -7.58 -4.54
C PHE A 55 -68.36 -7.98 -5.45
N ALA A 56 -68.65 -8.71 -6.53
CA ALA A 56 -67.68 -9.22 -7.50
C ALA A 56 -68.33 -9.35 -8.88
N ARG A 57 -67.52 -9.52 -9.94
CA ARG A 57 -67.89 -9.71 -11.36
C ARG A 57 -68.53 -8.50 -12.05
N SER A 58 -68.48 -8.37 -13.38
CA SER A 58 -67.53 -8.89 -14.39
C SER A 58 -67.78 -8.24 -15.76
N SER A 59 -66.79 -8.40 -16.66
CA SER A 59 -66.93 -8.63 -18.11
C SER A 59 -67.49 -7.53 -19.04
N GLU A 60 -67.11 -7.67 -20.31
CA GLU A 60 -67.58 -6.94 -21.50
C GLU A 60 -67.13 -5.47 -21.63
N SER A 61 -66.80 -4.94 -22.81
CA SER A 61 -66.26 -5.53 -24.06
C SER A 61 -65.93 -4.38 -25.02
N GLU A 62 -64.95 -4.54 -25.92
CA GLU A 62 -65.12 -4.22 -27.37
C GLU A 62 -63.88 -4.63 -28.20
N PHE A 63 -64.10 -4.79 -29.51
CA PHE A 63 -63.08 -5.16 -30.50
C PHE A 63 -62.48 -3.90 -31.16
N ILE A 64 -61.28 -4.03 -31.72
CA ILE A 64 -60.99 -3.68 -33.11
C ILE A 64 -59.94 -4.68 -33.62
N ASP A 65 -60.18 -5.26 -34.78
CA ASP A 65 -59.27 -6.12 -35.53
C ASP A 65 -59.18 -5.59 -36.97
N LEU A 66 -57.97 -5.51 -37.51
CA LEU A 66 -57.68 -5.02 -38.86
C LEU A 66 -56.47 -5.75 -39.45
N LEU A 67 -56.72 -6.93 -40.00
CA LEU A 67 -55.83 -7.60 -40.95
C LEU A 67 -55.80 -6.85 -42.29
N SER A 68 -54.63 -6.82 -42.93
CA SER A 68 -54.51 -6.63 -44.38
C SER A 68 -53.23 -7.29 -44.91
N ASP A 69 -53.38 -8.36 -45.69
CA ASP A 69 -52.28 -9.10 -46.29
C ASP A 69 -51.63 -8.36 -47.48
N SER A 70 -50.39 -8.74 -47.82
CA SER A 70 -49.82 -8.66 -49.18
C SER A 70 -48.74 -9.73 -49.37
N ASP A 71 -48.77 -10.46 -50.48
CA ASP A 71 -47.85 -11.55 -50.79
C ASP A 71 -46.43 -11.14 -51.23
N GLY A 72 -45.46 -12.03 -50.94
CA GLY A 72 -44.70 -12.70 -52.01
C GLY A 72 -43.31 -12.16 -52.40
N GLY A 73 -42.42 -13.09 -52.82
CA GLY A 73 -41.40 -12.75 -53.84
C GLY A 73 -39.92 -13.09 -53.59
N ASP A 74 -39.60 -14.38 -53.42
CA ASP A 74 -38.37 -15.03 -53.95
C ASP A 74 -36.96 -14.71 -53.38
N ARG A 75 -35.97 -15.45 -53.89
CA ARG A 75 -34.63 -15.70 -53.30
C ARG A 75 -33.49 -14.83 -53.84
N ALA A 76 -32.52 -14.52 -52.98
CA ALA A 76 -31.13 -14.26 -53.37
C ALA A 76 -30.11 -14.87 -52.40
N SER A 77 -28.94 -15.20 -52.94
CA SER A 77 -27.75 -15.86 -52.37
C SER A 77 -27.36 -15.59 -50.90
N LEU A 78 -26.94 -16.67 -50.23
CA LEU A 78 -26.02 -16.67 -49.08
C LEU A 78 -24.74 -15.90 -49.39
N THR A 79 -24.35 -14.95 -48.52
CA THR A 79 -23.07 -14.92 -47.78
C THR A 79 -22.92 -13.62 -46.98
N LEU A 80 -22.66 -13.72 -45.66
CA LEU A 80 -21.63 -12.97 -44.92
C LEU A 80 -21.67 -13.31 -43.41
N GLU A 81 -20.48 -13.27 -42.81
CA GLU A 81 -20.15 -13.05 -41.38
C GLU A 81 -21.15 -13.52 -40.30
N ASN A 82 -20.83 -14.66 -39.69
CA ASN A 82 -21.41 -15.10 -38.42
C ASN A 82 -20.46 -14.78 -37.24
N GLU A 83 -21.03 -14.65 -36.05
CA GLU A 83 -20.35 -14.62 -34.74
C GLU A 83 -19.49 -13.38 -34.37
N SER A 84 -20.14 -12.43 -33.69
CA SER A 84 -19.55 -11.62 -32.62
C SER A 84 -20.61 -11.23 -31.58
N ALA A 85 -21.14 -12.25 -30.89
CA ALA A 85 -21.99 -12.05 -29.72
C ALA A 85 -21.12 -11.99 -28.45
N SER A 86 -21.27 -10.97 -27.63
CA SER A 86 -20.54 -10.83 -26.36
C SER A 86 -21.52 -10.43 -25.25
N GLN A 87 -21.89 -11.43 -24.46
CA GLN A 87 -22.70 -11.30 -23.27
C GLN A 87 -22.04 -12.15 -22.18
N VAL A 88 -21.95 -11.60 -20.97
CA VAL A 88 -21.78 -12.40 -19.76
C VAL A 88 -22.94 -12.02 -18.86
N ILE A 89 -23.92 -12.94 -18.77
CA ILE A 89 -24.79 -13.06 -17.61
C ILE A 89 -24.48 -14.47 -17.10
N LEU A 90 -23.99 -14.54 -15.87
CA LEU A 90 -23.81 -15.79 -15.15
C LEU A 90 -24.78 -15.76 -13.98
N GLU A 91 -25.95 -16.35 -14.19
CA GLU A 91 -26.86 -16.70 -13.09
C GLU A 91 -26.30 -17.93 -12.38
N ASN A 92 -26.33 -17.94 -11.05
CA ASN A 92 -25.78 -19.03 -10.25
C ASN A 92 -26.81 -20.16 -10.12
N THR A 93 -26.91 -21.01 -11.13
CA THR A 93 -27.86 -22.15 -11.16
C THR A 93 -27.13 -23.49 -11.06
N GLY A 94 -26.70 -23.86 -9.85
CA GLY A 94 -26.02 -25.14 -9.59
C GLY A 94 -26.04 -25.53 -8.12
N ASP A 95 -26.62 -26.70 -7.83
CA ASP A 95 -26.75 -27.27 -6.48
C ASP A 95 -25.57 -28.22 -6.15
N GLY A 96 -25.15 -28.25 -4.89
CA GLY A 96 -24.29 -29.28 -4.29
C GLY A 96 -22.76 -29.14 -4.45
N GLY A 97 -22.09 -28.64 -3.41
CA GLY A 97 -20.64 -28.78 -3.21
C GLY A 97 -20.11 -27.99 -2.01
N ASP A 98 -19.51 -28.66 -1.02
CA ASP A 98 -19.02 -28.02 0.21
C ASP A 98 -17.75 -27.18 -0.02
N ASP A 99 -17.86 -25.85 0.08
CA ASP A 99 -16.79 -24.91 0.46
C ASP A 99 -17.46 -23.68 1.11
N ASP A 100 -17.08 -23.31 2.34
CA ASP A 100 -17.69 -22.21 3.11
C ASP A 100 -17.20 -20.81 2.63
N ASP A 101 -17.77 -20.28 1.55
CA ASP A 101 -17.68 -18.86 1.14
C ASP A 101 -19.09 -18.29 0.88
N ASP A 102 -19.50 -17.25 1.63
CA ASP A 102 -20.78 -16.52 1.43
C ASP A 102 -20.70 -15.63 0.15
N ASP A 103 -20.70 -16.25 -1.02
CA ASP A 103 -20.76 -15.55 -2.32
C ASP A 103 -22.18 -14.97 -2.55
N ASP A 104 -22.36 -13.71 -2.11
CA ASP A 104 -23.37 -12.73 -2.59
C ASP A 104 -23.55 -12.92 -4.12
N ASP A 105 -24.77 -13.02 -4.66
CA ASP A 105 -25.03 -13.32 -6.10
C ASP A 105 -24.49 -12.23 -7.07
N VAL A 106 -23.17 -12.22 -7.29
CA VAL A 106 -22.47 -11.21 -8.11
C VAL A 106 -22.54 -11.61 -9.59
N VAL A 107 -23.60 -11.17 -10.26
CA VAL A 107 -23.73 -11.26 -11.71
C VAL A 107 -22.73 -10.33 -12.39
N PHE A 108 -21.60 -10.88 -12.86
CA PHE A 108 -20.55 -10.16 -13.58
C PHE A 108 -21.04 -9.64 -14.95
N ILE A 109 -21.38 -8.36 -15.05
CA ILE A 109 -21.76 -7.72 -16.32
C ILE A 109 -20.69 -6.71 -16.76
N GLN A 110 -20.01 -7.06 -17.87
CA GLN A 110 -19.12 -6.18 -18.60
C GLN A 110 -19.91 -5.11 -19.35
N HIS A 111 -19.37 -3.90 -19.45
CA HIS A 111 -19.98 -2.80 -20.19
C HIS A 111 -19.86 -3.00 -21.71
N ASN A 112 -20.81 -3.72 -22.31
CA ASN A 112 -21.12 -3.60 -23.73
C ASN A 112 -22.28 -2.61 -23.94
N PRO A 113 -22.26 -1.78 -25.01
CA PRO A 113 -23.36 -0.85 -25.32
C PRO A 113 -24.54 -1.53 -26.02
N THR A 114 -24.34 -2.70 -26.62
CA THR A 114 -25.35 -3.46 -27.36
C THR A 114 -26.26 -4.23 -26.40
N SER A 115 -27.58 -4.04 -26.51
CA SER A 115 -28.58 -4.85 -25.80
C SER A 115 -28.52 -6.31 -26.25
N ALA A 116 -28.46 -7.25 -25.29
CA ALA A 116 -28.59 -8.67 -25.59
C ALA A 116 -30.01 -9.01 -26.08
N ARG A 117 -30.16 -10.08 -26.86
CA ARG A 117 -31.49 -10.59 -27.27
C ARG A 117 -32.33 -10.86 -26.02
N GLY A 118 -33.53 -10.27 -25.95
CA GLY A 118 -34.40 -10.37 -24.78
C GLY A 118 -34.16 -9.31 -23.70
N THR A 119 -33.43 -8.22 -23.98
CA THR A 119 -33.22 -7.11 -23.04
C THR A 119 -33.39 -5.74 -23.70
N THR A 120 -33.91 -4.76 -22.96
CA THR A 120 -34.12 -3.37 -23.39
C THR A 120 -33.52 -2.40 -22.37
N LEU A 121 -32.70 -1.45 -22.82
CA LEU A 121 -32.18 -0.37 -21.99
C LEU A 121 -33.30 0.66 -21.73
N LEU A 122 -33.55 0.99 -20.46
CA LEU A 122 -34.50 2.02 -20.05
C LEU A 122 -33.77 3.29 -19.61
N HIS A 123 -34.29 4.46 -20.00
CA HIS A 123 -33.83 5.73 -19.45
C HIS A 123 -34.32 5.95 -18.01
N THR A 124 -35.53 5.46 -17.69
CA THR A 124 -36.16 5.63 -16.38
C THR A 124 -37.01 4.41 -16.00
N ALA A 125 -37.09 4.10 -14.71
CA ALA A 125 -38.05 3.14 -14.14
C ALA A 125 -38.91 3.80 -13.05
N ILE A 126 -39.88 3.07 -12.49
CA ILE A 126 -40.68 3.50 -11.33
C ILE A 126 -40.55 2.37 -10.29
N SER A 127 -40.10 2.68 -9.08
CA SER A 127 -39.97 1.69 -8.00
C SER A 127 -41.32 1.29 -7.43
N ASP A 128 -41.36 0.16 -6.72
CA ASP A 128 -42.55 -0.32 -5.98
C ASP A 128 -43.02 0.69 -4.91
N TYR A 129 -42.13 1.61 -4.52
CA TYR A 129 -42.36 2.71 -3.58
C TYR A 129 -42.82 4.02 -4.27
N GLY A 130 -43.11 3.99 -5.57
CA GLY A 130 -43.77 5.06 -6.30
C GLY A 130 -42.90 6.22 -6.78
N PHE A 131 -41.57 6.19 -6.53
CA PHE A 131 -40.66 7.19 -7.08
C PHE A 131 -40.10 6.76 -8.45
N ARG A 132 -39.95 7.73 -9.35
CA ARG A 132 -39.31 7.51 -10.65
C ARG A 132 -37.79 7.52 -10.47
N LEU A 133 -37.13 6.49 -10.96
CA LEU A 133 -35.66 6.40 -11.01
C LEU A 133 -35.12 6.73 -12.38
N THR A 134 -33.96 7.40 -12.43
CA THR A 134 -33.24 7.73 -13.66
C THR A 134 -31.75 7.38 -13.58
N THR A 135 -31.06 7.37 -14.73
CA THR A 135 -29.61 7.13 -14.78
C THR A 135 -28.85 8.31 -14.19
N GLY A 136 -27.87 8.04 -13.31
CA GLY A 136 -27.10 9.02 -12.55
C GLY A 136 -27.65 9.31 -11.15
N GLU A 137 -28.79 8.75 -10.77
CA GLU A 137 -29.33 8.84 -9.42
C GLU A 137 -28.63 7.89 -8.43
N LYS A 138 -28.75 8.21 -7.15
CA LYS A 138 -28.20 7.41 -6.05
C LYS A 138 -29.37 6.96 -5.19
N VAL A 139 -29.46 5.66 -4.95
CA VAL A 139 -30.58 5.05 -4.23
C VAL A 139 -30.12 4.42 -2.92
N VAL A 140 -31.02 4.37 -1.94
CA VAL A 140 -30.89 3.52 -0.76
C VAL A 140 -31.55 2.18 -1.08
N LEU A 141 -30.88 1.10 -0.72
CA LEU A 141 -31.41 -0.26 -0.82
C LEU A 141 -32.00 -0.72 0.52
N ASP A 142 -32.91 -1.70 0.45
CA ASP A 142 -33.55 -2.41 1.56
C ASP A 142 -32.63 -2.82 2.73
N ASN A 143 -31.34 -3.07 2.46
CA ASN A 143 -30.32 -3.52 3.40
C ASN A 143 -29.40 -2.39 3.90
N ASP A 144 -29.85 -1.13 3.79
CA ASP A 144 -29.10 0.07 4.18
C ASP A 144 -27.81 0.33 3.36
N THR A 145 -27.50 -0.47 2.34
CA THR A 145 -26.45 -0.10 1.36
C THR A 145 -26.98 0.96 0.40
N LYS A 146 -26.08 1.71 -0.23
CA LYS A 146 -26.44 2.73 -1.21
C LYS A 146 -25.82 2.41 -2.56
N PHE A 147 -26.40 2.88 -3.64
CA PHE A 147 -26.09 2.41 -5.00
C PHE A 147 -26.20 3.55 -6.00
N HIS A 148 -25.19 3.74 -6.84
CA HIS A 148 -25.23 4.72 -7.94
C HIS A 148 -25.76 4.03 -9.20
N VAL A 149 -26.91 4.43 -9.71
CA VAL A 149 -27.53 3.84 -10.91
C VAL A 149 -26.82 4.35 -12.17
N HIS A 150 -26.08 3.49 -12.84
CA HIS A 150 -25.37 3.80 -14.09
C HIS A 150 -26.16 3.37 -15.34
N ARG A 151 -26.95 2.29 -15.27
CA ARG A 151 -27.90 1.86 -16.32
C ARG A 151 -29.13 1.19 -15.69
N ILE A 152 -30.26 1.24 -16.40
CA ILE A 152 -31.49 0.51 -16.05
C ILE A 152 -31.81 -0.42 -17.22
N VAL A 153 -32.00 -1.71 -17.00
CA VAL A 153 -32.34 -2.67 -18.07
C VAL A 153 -33.56 -3.49 -17.68
N GLN A 154 -34.48 -3.64 -18.62
CA GLN A 154 -35.63 -4.53 -18.55
C GLN A 154 -35.29 -5.83 -19.30
N ASN A 155 -35.47 -6.98 -18.65
CA ASN A 155 -35.50 -8.26 -19.31
C ASN A 155 -36.90 -8.45 -19.92
N THR A 156 -36.99 -8.59 -21.25
CA THR A 156 -38.26 -8.62 -21.97
C THR A 156 -38.90 -10.01 -21.99
N VAL A 157 -38.25 -11.03 -21.42
CA VAL A 157 -38.74 -12.42 -21.37
C VAL A 157 -39.53 -12.67 -20.08
N ASN A 158 -39.06 -12.15 -18.94
CA ASN A 158 -39.69 -12.28 -17.63
C ASN A 158 -40.25 -10.95 -17.08
N ASN A 159 -40.08 -9.85 -17.81
CA ASN A 159 -40.47 -8.48 -17.44
C ASN A 159 -39.79 -7.91 -16.18
N THR A 160 -38.67 -8.47 -15.70
CA THR A 160 -37.95 -7.90 -14.55
C THR A 160 -37.12 -6.68 -14.95
N ILE A 161 -37.01 -5.72 -14.03
CA ILE A 161 -36.15 -4.53 -14.20
C ILE A 161 -35.00 -4.59 -13.19
N HIS A 162 -33.79 -4.42 -13.68
CA HIS A 162 -32.55 -4.42 -12.90
C HIS A 162 -31.82 -3.08 -13.05
N LEU A 163 -31.28 -2.60 -11.94
CA LEU A 163 -30.41 -1.43 -11.85
C LEU A 163 -28.96 -1.92 -11.88
N PHE A 164 -28.14 -1.32 -12.74
CA PHE A 164 -26.72 -1.63 -12.88
C PHE A 164 -25.89 -0.42 -12.50
N GLY A 165 -24.81 -0.64 -11.77
CA GLY A 165 -24.11 0.46 -11.12
C GLY A 165 -22.99 0.01 -10.20
N TRP A 166 -22.71 0.84 -9.20
CA TRP A 166 -21.69 0.57 -8.17
C TRP A 166 -22.23 0.78 -6.75
N LYS A 167 -21.89 -0.16 -5.86
CA LYS A 167 -22.19 -0.07 -4.42
C LYS A 167 -21.42 1.11 -3.79
N LEU A 168 -22.11 1.89 -2.95
CA LEU A 168 -21.61 2.98 -2.12
C LEU A 168 -21.82 2.59 -0.65
N ILE A 169 -20.73 2.36 0.09
CA ILE A 169 -20.80 1.82 1.46
C ILE A 169 -19.92 2.60 2.43
N LYS A 170 -20.28 2.62 3.71
CA LYS A 170 -19.40 3.17 4.77
C LYS A 170 -18.09 2.36 4.80
N PRO A 171 -16.92 2.97 5.06
CA PRO A 171 -15.63 2.29 4.92
C PRO A 171 -15.48 1.02 5.77
N VAL A 172 -16.15 0.94 6.93
CA VAL A 172 -16.20 -0.26 7.79
C VAL A 172 -16.74 -1.51 7.08
N TYR A 173 -17.62 -1.37 6.09
CA TYR A 173 -18.18 -2.51 5.36
C TYR A 173 -17.21 -3.07 4.32
N VAL A 174 -16.36 -2.22 3.72
CA VAL A 174 -15.22 -2.67 2.91
C VAL A 174 -14.27 -3.51 3.77
N GLU A 175 -14.05 -3.09 5.02
CA GLU A 175 -13.17 -3.78 5.95
C GLU A 175 -13.74 -5.14 6.40
N SER A 176 -15.06 -5.22 6.70
CA SER A 176 -15.70 -6.49 7.07
C SER A 176 -15.78 -7.48 5.91
N GLY A 177 -16.00 -7.01 4.67
CA GLY A 177 -15.96 -7.85 3.45
C GLY A 177 -14.56 -8.34 3.04
N ILE A 178 -13.55 -8.08 3.88
CA ILE A 178 -12.17 -8.59 3.78
C ILE A 178 -11.78 -9.25 5.13
N CYS A 179 -12.75 -9.46 6.04
CA CYS A 179 -12.57 -9.95 7.41
C CYS A 179 -13.82 -10.74 7.89
N GLU A 180 -14.19 -11.86 7.24
CA GLU A 180 -15.44 -12.58 7.56
C GLU A 180 -15.59 -12.94 9.05
N HIS A 181 -14.47 -13.09 9.78
CA HIS A 181 -14.43 -13.76 11.08
C HIS A 181 -14.39 -12.89 12.36
N THR A 182 -14.26 -11.54 12.31
CA THR A 182 -14.31 -10.75 13.58
C THR A 182 -15.03 -9.40 13.51
N LYS A 183 -16.02 -9.22 14.40
CA LYS A 183 -16.69 -7.93 14.69
C LYS A 183 -15.84 -6.99 15.55
N LYS A 184 -14.54 -6.81 15.25
CA LYS A 184 -13.58 -6.04 16.08
C LYS A 184 -12.85 -4.93 15.29
N PRO A 185 -12.84 -3.66 15.77
CA PRO A 185 -12.48 -2.49 14.95
C PRO A 185 -10.96 -2.17 14.87
N LEU A 186 -10.09 -3.15 15.17
CA LEU A 186 -8.62 -2.99 15.31
C LEU A 186 -7.84 -3.14 13.99
N CYS A 187 -8.52 -3.55 12.92
CA CYS A 187 -7.94 -3.83 11.61
C CYS A 187 -8.70 -2.99 10.57
N ARG A 188 -8.13 -1.87 10.11
CA ARG A 188 -8.81 -0.93 9.20
C ARG A 188 -8.01 -0.72 7.92
N LEU A 189 -8.68 -0.28 6.87
CA LEU A 189 -8.10 0.11 5.58
C LEU A 189 -8.27 1.61 5.31
N PHE A 190 -9.29 2.23 5.91
CA PHE A 190 -9.62 3.65 5.72
C PHE A 190 -9.86 4.37 7.06
N PRO A 191 -9.68 5.70 7.10
CA PRO A 191 -10.26 6.54 8.15
C PRO A 191 -11.78 6.34 8.26
N GLN A 192 -12.29 6.27 9.50
CA GLN A 192 -13.70 5.94 9.79
C GLN A 192 -14.50 7.20 10.15
N ASN A 193 -14.60 8.12 9.18
CA ASN A 193 -15.33 9.38 9.30
C ASN A 193 -16.85 9.15 9.12
N PHE A 194 -17.68 9.80 9.94
CA PHE A 194 -19.10 9.43 10.09
C PHE A 194 -19.95 9.58 8.82
N ASN A 195 -19.74 10.65 8.04
CA ASN A 195 -20.47 10.92 6.80
C ASN A 195 -19.71 10.53 5.52
N GLU A 196 -18.60 9.78 5.63
CA GLU A 196 -17.83 9.34 4.46
C GLU A 196 -18.29 7.98 3.91
N LEU A 197 -18.27 7.87 2.59
CA LEU A 197 -18.52 6.67 1.81
C LEU A 197 -17.29 6.31 0.98
N VAL A 198 -17.22 5.03 0.62
CA VAL A 198 -16.32 4.49 -0.38
C VAL A 198 -17.17 3.89 -1.51
N ALA A 199 -16.86 4.25 -2.76
CA ALA A 199 -17.41 3.58 -3.93
C ALA A 199 -16.66 2.27 -4.16
N VAL A 200 -17.38 1.17 -4.37
CA VAL A 200 -16.79 -0.13 -4.71
C VAL A 200 -16.84 -0.31 -6.23
N LEU A 201 -15.66 -0.47 -6.84
CA LEU A 201 -15.49 -0.68 -8.28
C LEU A 201 -14.84 -2.03 -8.53
N ARG A 202 -15.27 -2.72 -9.60
CA ARG A 202 -14.57 -3.91 -10.13
C ARG A 202 -14.16 -3.64 -11.57
N ILE A 203 -12.93 -3.96 -11.92
CA ILE A 203 -12.32 -3.66 -13.24
C ILE A 203 -11.55 -4.86 -13.76
N GLN A 204 -11.25 -4.85 -15.07
CA GLN A 204 -10.34 -5.82 -15.65
C GLN A 204 -8.90 -5.59 -15.11
N GLN A 205 -8.18 -6.69 -14.89
CA GLN A 205 -6.76 -6.67 -14.51
C GLN A 205 -5.94 -5.70 -15.39
N GLY A 206 -5.11 -4.87 -14.73
CA GLY A 206 -4.16 -3.98 -15.40
C GLY A 206 -4.69 -2.59 -15.73
N GLN A 207 -5.94 -2.29 -15.42
CA GLN A 207 -6.49 -0.93 -15.47
C GLN A 207 -6.30 -0.21 -14.12
N ILE A 208 -6.35 1.13 -14.15
CA ILE A 208 -6.54 1.96 -12.95
C ILE A 208 -8.03 2.24 -12.83
N GLY A 209 -8.62 2.07 -11.64
CA GLY A 209 -10.06 2.19 -11.47
C GLY A 209 -10.55 3.61 -11.70
N LYS A 210 -11.45 3.79 -12.67
CA LYS A 210 -12.18 5.03 -12.93
C LYS A 210 -13.70 4.81 -13.01
N PHE A 211 -14.48 5.87 -12.80
CA PHE A 211 -15.92 5.91 -13.10
C PHE A 211 -16.18 6.00 -14.62
N ASP A 212 -15.70 5.02 -15.39
CA ASP A 212 -15.80 4.99 -16.86
C ASP A 212 -16.41 3.68 -17.40
N GLY A 213 -16.41 3.52 -18.73
CA GLY A 213 -16.96 2.36 -19.42
C GLY A 213 -16.17 1.05 -19.26
N ASN A 214 -15.06 1.01 -18.51
CA ASN A 214 -14.29 -0.22 -18.27
C ASN A 214 -14.77 -1.00 -17.03
N LEU A 215 -15.77 -0.48 -16.32
CA LEU A 215 -16.32 -1.09 -15.11
C LEU A 215 -17.06 -2.40 -15.38
N ILE A 216 -16.84 -3.37 -14.48
CA ILE A 216 -17.76 -4.47 -14.20
C ILE A 216 -18.77 -3.94 -13.18
N LEU A 217 -20.05 -3.93 -13.54
CA LEU A 217 -21.11 -3.35 -12.71
C LEU A 217 -21.72 -4.40 -11.76
N ASP A 218 -22.14 -3.96 -10.57
CA ASP A 218 -23.08 -4.71 -9.74
C ASP A 218 -24.50 -4.66 -10.36
N SER A 219 -25.31 -5.68 -10.09
CA SER A 219 -26.72 -5.78 -10.46
C SER A 219 -27.59 -5.81 -9.22
N VAL A 220 -28.69 -5.04 -9.19
CA VAL A 220 -29.74 -5.18 -8.15
C VAL A 220 -31.14 -5.11 -8.78
N PRO A 221 -32.11 -5.94 -8.34
CA PRO A 221 -33.52 -5.80 -8.74
C PRO A 221 -34.09 -4.43 -8.34
N LEU A 222 -34.95 -3.86 -9.19
CA LEU A 222 -35.60 -2.56 -8.95
C LEU A 222 -36.36 -2.50 -7.61
N SER A 223 -36.97 -3.62 -7.20
CA SER A 223 -37.72 -3.75 -5.94
C SER A 223 -36.88 -3.55 -4.68
N ARG A 224 -35.55 -3.69 -4.76
CA ARG A 224 -34.64 -3.43 -3.63
C ARG A 224 -34.41 -1.94 -3.37
N ALA A 225 -34.75 -1.05 -4.31
CA ALA A 225 -34.57 0.39 -4.15
C ALA A 225 -35.72 1.00 -3.34
N VAL A 226 -35.43 1.45 -2.11
CA VAL A 226 -36.42 1.95 -1.14
C VAL A 226 -36.48 3.47 -1.02
N GLY A 227 -35.51 4.20 -1.61
CA GLY A 227 -35.52 5.67 -1.66
C GLY A 227 -34.42 6.26 -2.54
N VAL A 228 -34.57 7.52 -2.93
CA VAL A 228 -33.53 8.34 -3.60
C VAL A 228 -32.73 9.12 -2.55
N TRP A 229 -31.45 9.36 -2.80
CA TRP A 229 -30.51 9.96 -1.85
C TRP A 229 -29.50 10.90 -2.51
N GLU A 230 -29.05 11.91 -1.78
CA GLU A 230 -27.97 12.80 -2.23
C GLU A 230 -26.62 12.33 -1.70
N VAL A 231 -25.61 12.31 -2.58
CA VAL A 231 -24.21 12.04 -2.24
C VAL A 231 -23.35 13.09 -2.91
N ILE A 232 -22.52 13.75 -2.11
CA ILE A 232 -21.51 14.69 -2.58
C ILE A 232 -20.30 13.90 -3.08
N TYR A 233 -19.93 14.04 -4.35
CA TYR A 233 -18.69 13.50 -4.88
C TYR A 233 -17.62 14.60 -4.86
N THR A 234 -16.56 14.40 -4.08
CA THR A 234 -15.52 15.40 -3.91
C THR A 234 -14.18 14.74 -3.62
N ASN A 235 -13.13 15.27 -4.24
CA ASN A 235 -11.78 14.87 -3.99
C ASN A 235 -11.00 15.85 -3.08
N ARG A 236 -11.70 16.84 -2.50
CA ARG A 236 -11.16 17.66 -1.42
C ARG A 236 -11.10 16.82 -0.14
N PRO A 237 -10.02 16.89 0.64
CA PRO A 237 -9.87 16.08 1.85
C PRO A 237 -10.75 16.56 3.00
N PHE A 238 -10.78 15.76 4.06
CA PHE A 238 -11.43 16.12 5.32
C PHE A 238 -10.74 17.35 5.91
N PRO A 239 -11.45 18.37 6.44
CA PRO A 239 -12.88 18.39 6.78
C PRO A 239 -13.82 19.01 5.72
N ALA A 240 -13.40 19.28 4.47
CA ALA A 240 -14.29 19.89 3.47
C ALA A 240 -15.57 19.05 3.27
N TYR A 241 -16.75 19.67 3.28
CA TYR A 241 -18.06 18.96 3.23
C TYR A 241 -18.33 17.94 4.36
N SER A 242 -17.55 17.94 5.44
CA SER A 242 -17.85 17.14 6.64
C SER A 242 -18.93 17.81 7.51
N TYR A 243 -19.43 17.08 8.52
CA TYR A 243 -20.30 17.63 9.56
C TYR A 243 -19.70 18.86 10.27
N TYR A 244 -18.37 18.94 10.44
CA TYR A 244 -17.70 20.14 10.98
C TYR A 244 -17.86 21.36 10.06
N ALA A 245 -17.83 21.17 8.74
CA ALA A 245 -18.05 22.26 7.77
C ALA A 245 -19.52 22.74 7.76
N ALA A 246 -20.46 21.88 8.16
CA ALA A 246 -21.85 22.24 8.44
C ALA A 246 -22.06 22.87 9.84
N GLY A 247 -20.98 23.15 10.59
CA GLY A 247 -21.04 23.76 11.91
C GLY A 247 -21.43 22.81 13.06
N ILE A 248 -21.61 21.51 12.80
CA ILE A 248 -21.93 20.51 13.82
C ILE A 248 -20.66 20.24 14.65
N ARG A 249 -20.59 20.85 15.84
CA ARG A 249 -19.48 20.71 16.79
C ARG A 249 -19.80 19.64 17.82
N THR A 250 -19.12 18.49 17.72
CA THR A 250 -19.32 17.33 18.60
C THR A 250 -18.66 17.49 19.98
N GLU A 251 -18.60 18.72 20.53
CA GLU A 251 -17.82 19.07 21.72
C GLU A 251 -18.68 19.51 22.91
N ASP A 252 -18.55 18.78 24.01
CA ASP A 252 -18.76 19.29 25.37
C ASP A 252 -17.43 19.20 26.11
N ARG A 253 -16.99 20.29 26.75
CA ARG A 253 -15.78 20.27 27.58
C ARG A 253 -16.02 19.41 28.83
N THR A 254 -15.21 18.37 29.01
CA THR A 254 -15.09 17.67 30.31
C THR A 254 -13.73 17.98 30.93
N THR A 255 -13.68 18.02 32.26
CA THR A 255 -12.54 18.55 33.05
C THR A 255 -11.23 17.77 32.93
N ASN A 256 -11.21 16.62 32.27
CA ASN A 256 -10.06 15.72 32.22
C ASN A 256 -9.33 15.70 30.86
N GLY A 257 -9.69 16.57 29.90
CA GLY A 257 -8.92 16.81 28.67
C GLY A 257 -8.89 15.68 27.63
N VAL A 258 -9.67 14.61 27.81
CA VAL A 258 -9.78 13.50 26.84
C VAL A 258 -10.99 13.74 25.94
N PHE A 259 -10.75 13.94 24.65
CA PHE A 259 -11.79 14.20 23.65
C PHE A 259 -12.30 12.91 23.01
N PHE A 260 -13.59 12.63 23.19
CA PHE A 260 -14.36 11.70 22.37
C PHE A 260 -15.73 12.32 22.07
N PRO A 261 -16.24 12.22 20.83
CA PRO A 261 -17.60 12.67 20.51
C PRO A 261 -18.62 11.84 21.30
N LYS A 262 -19.63 12.49 21.89
CA LYS A 262 -20.72 11.79 22.58
C LYS A 262 -21.46 10.88 21.60
N THR A 263 -21.71 9.63 22.00
CA THR A 263 -22.44 8.64 21.19
C THR A 263 -23.83 9.11 20.75
N HIS A 264 -24.48 9.96 21.55
CA HIS A 264 -25.78 10.57 21.24
C HIS A 264 -25.76 11.54 20.04
N ASP A 265 -24.64 12.22 19.80
CA ASP A 265 -24.51 13.20 18.71
C ASP A 265 -24.12 12.54 17.38
N LYS A 266 -23.51 11.34 17.42
CA LYS A 266 -23.15 10.60 16.20
C LYS A 266 -24.39 10.29 15.33
N ALA A 267 -25.48 9.83 15.92
CA ALA A 267 -26.71 9.51 15.18
C ALA A 267 -27.35 10.77 14.57
N HIS A 268 -27.23 11.91 15.27
CA HIS A 268 -27.69 13.21 14.79
C HIS A 268 -26.82 13.69 13.62
N ALA A 269 -25.49 13.67 13.76
CA ALA A 269 -24.56 14.03 12.69
C ALA A 269 -24.69 13.13 11.44
N GLU A 270 -24.94 11.82 11.61
CA GLU A 270 -25.23 10.91 10.48
C GLU A 270 -26.61 11.14 9.83
N GLN A 271 -27.55 11.80 10.51
CA GLN A 271 -28.87 12.18 9.96
C GLN A 271 -28.84 13.52 9.22
N PHE A 272 -28.07 14.50 9.71
CA PHE A 272 -28.10 15.89 9.23
C PHE A 272 -26.91 16.31 8.36
N ALA A 273 -25.79 15.59 8.36
CA ALA A 273 -24.70 15.87 7.44
C ALA A 273 -24.93 15.17 6.08
N PRO A 274 -24.65 15.84 4.94
CA PRO A 274 -24.70 15.19 3.63
C PRO A 274 -23.67 14.06 3.56
N ALA A 275 -23.99 12.96 2.90
CA ALA A 275 -23.04 11.88 2.69
C ALA A 275 -22.02 12.24 1.61
N VAL A 276 -20.77 11.87 1.82
CA VAL A 276 -19.65 12.29 0.96
C VAL A 276 -18.86 11.08 0.46
N CYS A 277 -18.81 10.90 -0.85
CA CYS A 277 -17.87 9.98 -1.48
C CYS A 277 -16.58 10.73 -1.82
N ARG A 278 -15.45 10.27 -1.28
CA ARG A 278 -14.11 10.78 -1.62
C ARG A 278 -13.15 9.74 -2.18
N ARG A 279 -13.47 8.46 -2.00
CA ARG A 279 -12.56 7.33 -2.25
C ARG A 279 -13.27 6.22 -3.01
N LYS A 280 -12.51 5.54 -3.86
CA LYS A 280 -12.88 4.34 -4.61
C LYS A 280 -12.02 3.17 -4.14
N PHE A 281 -12.66 2.11 -3.66
CA PHE A 281 -12.05 0.81 -3.42
C PHE A 281 -12.26 -0.03 -4.68
N VAL A 282 -11.15 -0.50 -5.26
CA VAL A 282 -11.13 -1.06 -6.61
C VAL A 282 -10.57 -2.47 -6.57
N GLU A 283 -11.33 -3.43 -7.09
CA GLU A 283 -10.89 -4.82 -7.28
C GLU A 283 -10.46 -5.04 -8.74
N GLU A 284 -9.18 -5.33 -8.97
CA GLU A 284 -8.72 -5.84 -10.27
C GLU A 284 -9.06 -7.33 -10.38
N ILE A 285 -9.88 -7.70 -11.36
CA ILE A 285 -10.32 -9.07 -11.63
C ILE A 285 -9.59 -9.63 -12.86
N ASP A 286 -8.99 -10.81 -12.75
CA ASP A 286 -8.63 -11.60 -13.93
C ASP A 286 -9.89 -12.30 -14.46
N LEU A 287 -10.38 -11.85 -15.62
CA LEU A 287 -11.59 -12.38 -16.25
C LEU A 287 -11.51 -13.89 -16.57
N ARG A 288 -10.31 -14.47 -16.70
CA ARG A 288 -10.14 -15.91 -17.00
C ARG A 288 -10.25 -16.79 -15.76
N SER A 289 -9.63 -16.40 -14.65
CA SER A 289 -9.71 -17.14 -13.39
C SER A 289 -10.84 -16.69 -12.46
N LYS A 290 -11.52 -15.58 -12.80
CA LYS A 290 -12.48 -14.83 -11.96
C LYS A 290 -11.92 -14.30 -10.63
N LYS A 291 -10.61 -14.38 -10.40
CA LYS A 291 -10.01 -14.06 -9.09
C LYS A 291 -9.57 -12.60 -8.98
N LYS A 292 -9.70 -12.05 -7.77
CA LYS A 292 -9.18 -10.74 -7.36
C LYS A 292 -7.64 -10.78 -7.37
N VAL A 293 -7.00 -10.15 -8.34
CA VAL A 293 -5.53 -10.20 -8.55
C VAL A 293 -4.78 -9.04 -7.91
N ALA A 294 -5.41 -7.88 -7.76
CA ALA A 294 -4.87 -6.71 -7.09
C ALA A 294 -6.01 -5.84 -6.53
N ILE A 295 -5.67 -4.95 -5.60
CA ILE A 295 -6.61 -4.02 -4.97
C ILE A 295 -6.04 -2.62 -5.03
N GLN A 296 -6.90 -1.62 -5.24
CA GLN A 296 -6.57 -0.20 -5.27
C GLN A 296 -7.47 0.56 -4.28
N LEU A 297 -6.88 1.44 -3.47
CA LEU A 297 -7.54 2.33 -2.52
C LEU A 297 -7.18 3.74 -2.97
N LEU A 298 -8.02 4.30 -3.84
CA LEU A 298 -7.76 5.58 -4.48
C LEU A 298 -8.74 6.63 -3.98
N TRP A 299 -8.36 7.89 -4.08
CA TRP A 299 -9.27 9.02 -4.04
C TRP A 299 -9.91 9.25 -5.41
N LEU A 300 -11.00 10.01 -5.47
CA LEU A 300 -11.68 10.36 -6.73
C LEU A 300 -10.81 11.30 -7.59
N ASP A 301 -10.75 11.07 -8.89
CA ASP A 301 -10.09 11.99 -9.82
C ASP A 301 -10.93 13.27 -10.04
N PRO A 302 -10.36 14.39 -10.53
CA PRO A 302 -11.08 15.66 -10.65
C PRO A 302 -12.31 15.59 -11.57
N ASP A 303 -12.30 14.67 -12.53
CA ASP A 303 -13.37 14.33 -13.47
C ASP A 303 -14.44 13.40 -12.89
N GLU A 304 -14.23 12.83 -11.68
CA GLU A 304 -15.17 11.95 -10.97
C GLU A 304 -15.96 12.65 -9.85
N CYS A 305 -15.85 13.99 -9.80
CA CYS A 305 -16.38 14.83 -8.73
C CYS A 305 -17.56 15.68 -9.20
N ASP A 306 -18.38 16.15 -8.25
CA ASP A 306 -19.41 17.14 -8.53
C ASP A 306 -18.76 18.46 -9.04
N PRO A 307 -19.38 19.14 -10.03
CA PRO A 307 -18.91 20.44 -10.50
C PRO A 307 -18.69 21.45 -9.36
N GLY A 308 -17.53 22.12 -9.38
CA GLY A 308 -17.13 23.09 -8.35
C GLY A 308 -16.70 22.51 -7.00
N LYS A 309 -16.87 21.19 -6.76
CA LYS A 309 -16.46 20.51 -5.51
C LYS A 309 -15.14 19.74 -5.64
N SER A 310 -14.44 19.84 -6.76
CA SER A 310 -13.13 19.23 -6.99
C SER A 310 -11.94 20.16 -6.71
N SER A 311 -10.74 19.57 -6.63
CA SER A 311 -9.44 20.21 -6.79
C SER A 311 -8.71 19.48 -7.93
N ALA A 312 -7.96 20.22 -8.76
CA ALA A 312 -7.39 19.67 -9.99
C ALA A 312 -6.15 18.78 -9.75
N ASN A 313 -5.75 17.97 -10.73
CA ASN A 313 -4.48 17.23 -10.67
C ASN A 313 -3.26 18.06 -11.10
N VAL A 314 -3.44 19.33 -11.49
CA VAL A 314 -2.40 20.37 -11.33
C VAL A 314 -2.66 21.26 -10.08
N VAL A 315 -3.54 20.78 -9.17
CA VAL A 315 -3.85 21.36 -7.85
C VAL A 315 -4.00 20.28 -6.73
N ARG A 316 -2.89 19.56 -6.39
CA ARG A 316 -2.41 19.00 -5.07
C ARG A 316 -0.87 19.14 -4.62
N ALA A 317 0.18 19.28 -5.45
CA ALA A 317 1.62 19.20 -5.15
C ALA A 317 2.67 20.21 -5.72
N ARG A 318 2.43 21.18 -6.62
CA ARG A 318 3.34 22.35 -6.83
C ARG A 318 3.62 23.06 -5.49
N LYS A 319 2.59 23.54 -4.82
CA LYS A 319 2.64 24.00 -3.42
C LYS A 319 3.08 22.92 -2.39
N PHE A 320 3.20 21.62 -2.74
CA PHE A 320 3.94 20.66 -1.89
C PHE A 320 5.43 20.57 -2.24
N ARG A 321 5.85 20.73 -3.49
CA ARG A 321 7.25 21.01 -3.82
C ARG A 321 7.68 22.29 -3.08
N GLU A 322 6.77 23.27 -2.94
CA GLU A 322 6.94 24.46 -2.10
C GLU A 322 6.89 24.14 -0.57
N ASP A 323 5.95 23.34 -0.04
CA ASP A 323 5.90 22.87 1.38
C ASP A 323 7.17 22.12 1.80
N ILE A 324 7.63 21.16 0.98
CA ILE A 324 8.90 20.46 1.18
C ILE A 324 10.06 21.46 1.12
N THR A 325 10.11 22.33 0.12
CA THR A 325 11.16 23.36 0.02
C THR A 325 11.15 24.33 1.22
N ALA A 326 10.00 24.59 1.84
CA ALA A 326 9.88 25.40 3.05
C ALA A 326 10.40 24.65 4.29
N ARG A 327 9.87 23.44 4.58
CA ARG A 327 10.34 22.59 5.68
C ARG A 327 11.85 22.37 5.66
N VAL A 328 12.37 22.03 4.48
CA VAL A 328 13.80 21.80 4.27
C VAL A 328 14.64 23.05 4.57
N LYS A 329 14.12 24.27 4.33
CA LYS A 329 14.78 25.51 4.74
C LYS A 329 14.67 25.75 6.25
N GLU A 330 13.50 25.52 6.83
CA GLU A 330 13.26 25.69 8.27
C GLU A 330 14.13 24.75 9.11
N GLU A 331 14.12 23.45 8.80
CA GLU A 331 14.86 22.42 9.52
C GLU A 331 16.38 22.57 9.31
N SER A 332 16.85 22.96 8.11
CA SER A 332 18.29 23.24 7.89
C SER A 332 18.76 24.52 8.59
N VAL A 333 17.92 25.55 8.70
CA VAL A 333 18.21 26.74 9.54
C VAL A 333 18.26 26.34 11.02
N GLN A 334 17.34 25.50 11.49
CA GLN A 334 17.29 25.09 12.89
C GLN A 334 18.46 24.16 13.28
N THR A 335 18.90 23.25 12.39
CA THR A 335 20.16 22.50 12.56
C THR A 335 21.36 23.45 12.67
N GLN A 336 21.49 24.43 11.76
CA GLN A 336 22.55 25.44 11.81
C GLN A 336 22.50 26.39 13.02
N GLN A 337 21.38 26.44 13.76
CA GLN A 337 21.28 27.13 15.04
C GLN A 337 21.72 26.23 16.19
N ASN A 338 21.26 24.96 16.21
CA ASN A 338 21.69 23.99 17.22
C ASN A 338 23.21 23.77 17.20
N ASP A 339 23.82 23.62 16.02
CA ASP A 339 25.28 23.50 15.86
C ASP A 339 26.04 24.72 16.43
N ARG A 340 25.45 25.91 16.43
CA ARG A 340 26.06 27.12 17.06
C ARG A 340 25.89 27.14 18.57
N PHE A 341 24.81 26.57 19.10
CA PHE A 341 24.57 26.50 20.55
C PHE A 341 25.39 25.38 21.23
N GLU A 342 25.58 24.22 20.59
CA GLU A 342 26.39 23.14 21.17
C GLU A 342 27.89 23.48 21.28
N VAL A 343 28.39 24.41 20.45
CA VAL A 343 29.78 24.94 20.55
C VAL A 343 30.06 25.68 21.87
N HIS A 344 29.04 25.94 22.71
CA HIS A 344 29.21 26.48 24.07
C HIS A 344 28.79 25.52 25.20
N GLY A 345 28.55 24.23 24.91
CA GLY A 345 28.12 23.20 25.86
C GLY A 345 29.23 22.31 26.44
N ASN A 346 29.91 22.75 27.51
CA ASN A 346 30.65 21.91 28.50
C ASN A 346 31.45 20.68 27.98
N VAL A 347 32.63 20.89 27.39
CA VAL A 347 33.66 19.84 27.27
C VAL A 347 34.50 19.77 28.58
N PRO A 348 34.59 18.61 29.28
CA PRO A 348 35.38 18.50 30.51
C PRO A 348 36.90 18.60 30.25
N GLN A 349 37.51 19.77 30.53
CA GLN A 349 38.94 19.97 30.30
C GLN A 349 39.83 19.18 31.27
N ARG A 350 40.57 18.19 30.75
CA ARG A 350 41.54 17.40 31.53
C ARG A 350 42.92 18.08 31.64
N GLY A 351 42.94 19.24 32.27
CA GLY A 351 44.06 19.85 33.01
C GLY A 351 45.46 20.00 32.36
N LYS A 352 45.88 21.25 32.12
CA LYS A 352 47.29 21.69 32.12
C LYS A 352 47.42 23.02 32.90
N LYS A 353 48.64 23.34 33.38
CA LYS A 353 48.89 24.43 34.35
C LYS A 353 48.91 25.83 33.71
N ARG A 354 48.67 26.85 34.55
CA ARG A 354 48.54 28.30 34.24
C ARG A 354 49.88 29.06 34.17
N ALA A 355 49.76 30.35 33.77
CA ALA A 355 50.71 31.47 33.76
C ALA A 355 51.43 31.73 32.42
N ARG A 356 51.66 32.99 31.98
CA ARG A 356 51.56 34.30 32.69
C ARG A 356 51.11 35.46 31.75
N GLU A 357 50.85 36.65 32.29
CA GLU A 357 50.20 37.79 31.60
C GLU A 357 51.11 38.87 30.98
N SER A 358 50.60 39.53 29.93
CA SER A 358 50.69 40.99 29.59
C SER A 358 49.74 41.22 28.37
N GLY A 359 48.87 42.24 28.30
CA GLY A 359 49.16 43.67 28.05
C GLY A 359 49.25 43.95 26.53
N GLU A 360 48.59 44.91 25.89
CA GLU A 360 47.67 45.99 26.32
C GLU A 360 46.64 46.38 25.21
N THR A 361 45.73 47.29 25.59
CA THR A 361 44.76 48.19 24.91
C THR A 361 44.60 48.26 23.37
N ILE A 362 43.31 48.35 23.00
CA ILE A 362 42.61 48.77 21.77
C ILE A 362 43.15 50.03 21.04
N ASP A 363 43.17 50.04 19.69
CA ASP A 363 42.47 51.07 18.87
C ASP A 363 42.23 50.64 17.39
N LEU A 364 41.49 51.47 16.64
CA LEU A 364 40.95 51.27 15.28
C LEU A 364 41.77 52.01 14.19
N THR A 365 41.83 51.48 12.96
CA THR A 365 41.52 52.17 11.66
C THR A 365 41.97 51.38 10.41
N ASP A 366 41.14 51.49 9.36
CA ASP A 366 41.39 51.64 7.91
C ASP A 366 42.46 50.82 7.13
N ASP A 367 41.92 50.07 6.16
CA ASP A 367 42.33 49.88 4.74
C ASP A 367 43.68 49.31 4.23
N ASP A 368 43.48 48.37 3.29
CA ASP A 368 44.25 48.01 2.08
C ASP A 368 45.53 47.13 2.12
N ARG A 369 45.65 46.28 1.10
CA ARG A 369 46.82 45.51 0.60
C ARG A 369 47.56 44.48 1.50
N ALA A 370 47.12 43.23 1.34
CA ALA A 370 47.91 42.03 0.95
C ALA A 370 49.43 41.92 1.22
N ILE A 371 49.88 40.77 1.78
CA ILE A 371 51.07 40.03 1.30
C ILE A 371 51.19 38.58 1.83
N ARG A 372 51.66 37.66 0.97
CA ARG A 372 52.29 36.32 1.17
C ARG A 372 51.70 35.32 2.21
N LEU A 373 51.29 34.15 1.70
CA LEU A 373 51.53 32.86 2.35
C LEU A 373 52.78 32.21 1.71
N GLU A 374 53.59 31.51 2.52
CA GLU A 374 54.89 30.99 2.10
C GLU A 374 54.82 29.65 1.35
N GLU A 375 55.84 29.38 0.53
CA GLU A 375 55.88 28.23 -0.38
C GLU A 375 56.17 26.90 0.33
N ARG A 376 55.64 25.80 -0.22
CA ARG A 376 56.16 24.43 0.01
C ARG A 376 56.82 23.90 -1.27
N PRO A 377 57.88 23.06 -1.16
CA PRO A 377 58.74 22.78 -2.30
C PRO A 377 58.06 22.01 -3.43
N ARG A 378 58.40 22.36 -4.68
CA ARG A 378 57.98 21.63 -5.89
C ARG A 378 58.93 20.44 -6.10
N LEU A 379 58.38 19.27 -6.43
CA LEU A 379 59.13 18.17 -7.02
C LEU A 379 58.93 18.20 -8.54
N ASN A 380 59.98 17.89 -9.32
CA ASN A 380 59.99 18.15 -10.76
C ASN A 380 58.99 17.27 -11.55
N ASN A 381 58.24 17.90 -12.46
CA ASN A 381 57.37 17.25 -13.45
C ASN A 381 57.96 17.42 -14.86
N ASP A 382 58.79 16.48 -15.32
CA ASP A 382 59.39 16.53 -16.66
C ASP A 382 59.38 15.20 -17.44
N ILE A 383 58.44 14.28 -17.13
CA ILE A 383 58.13 13.10 -17.97
C ILE A 383 56.60 12.94 -18.12
N ALA A 384 55.95 13.82 -18.88
CA ALA A 384 54.52 13.72 -19.20
C ALA A 384 54.13 14.48 -20.49
N ARG A 385 54.58 14.03 -21.67
CA ARG A 385 54.19 14.61 -22.99
C ARG A 385 53.77 13.58 -24.03
N SER A 386 52.85 12.66 -23.68
CA SER A 386 52.17 11.80 -24.67
C SER A 386 50.89 11.14 -24.12
N ALA A 387 50.01 11.90 -23.46
CA ALA A 387 48.69 11.44 -23.06
C ALA A 387 47.61 12.31 -23.73
N PRO A 388 46.60 11.73 -24.42
CA PRO A 388 45.51 12.50 -24.98
C PRO A 388 44.65 13.12 -23.86
N PRO A 389 43.92 14.22 -24.12
CA PRO A 389 43.06 14.83 -23.12
C PRO A 389 42.04 13.82 -22.60
N ARG A 390 42.02 13.57 -21.28
CA ARG A 390 40.86 12.94 -20.65
C ARG A 390 39.69 13.90 -20.75
N GLU A 391 38.73 13.57 -21.61
CA GLU A 391 37.43 14.22 -21.61
C GLU A 391 36.87 14.19 -20.18
N ARG A 392 36.39 15.35 -19.71
CA ARG A 392 35.64 15.41 -18.46
C ARG A 392 34.27 14.82 -18.73
N ALA A 393 34.15 13.51 -18.58
CA ALA A 393 32.88 12.79 -18.66
C ALA A 393 31.82 13.56 -17.87
N GLY A 394 30.80 14.07 -18.57
CA GLY A 394 29.80 14.93 -17.96
C GLY A 394 29.13 14.22 -16.79
N ARG A 395 28.97 14.90 -15.65
CA ARG A 395 28.18 14.37 -14.53
C ARG A 395 26.76 14.13 -15.05
N ARG A 396 26.43 12.86 -15.27
CA ARG A 396 25.08 12.41 -15.61
C ARG A 396 24.16 12.83 -14.47
N ARG A 397 23.36 13.86 -14.69
CA ARG A 397 22.47 14.41 -13.67
C ARG A 397 21.32 13.44 -13.48
N TYR A 398 21.28 12.78 -12.34
CA TYR A 398 20.14 11.96 -11.95
C TYR A 398 18.92 12.88 -11.79
N GLN A 399 17.76 12.43 -12.30
CA GLN A 399 16.53 13.22 -12.28
C GLN A 399 15.72 13.00 -10.99
N TYR A 400 15.81 11.80 -10.41
CA TYR A 400 15.07 11.39 -9.22
C TYR A 400 15.98 10.74 -8.18
N SER A 401 15.66 11.01 -6.92
CA SER A 401 16.36 10.54 -5.73
C SER A 401 15.67 9.34 -5.09
N PHE A 402 16.46 8.36 -4.65
CA PHE A 402 16.00 7.10 -4.09
C PHE A 402 16.50 6.89 -2.66
N VAL A 403 15.62 6.39 -1.78
CA VAL A 403 15.88 6.11 -0.37
C VAL A 403 15.54 4.64 -0.07
N ASP A 404 16.46 3.90 0.56
CA ASP A 404 16.31 2.46 0.84
C ASP A 404 16.19 2.20 2.36
N ILE A 405 15.01 1.81 2.83
CA ILE A 405 14.69 1.60 4.25
C ILE A 405 14.63 0.10 4.56
N CYS A 406 15.42 -0.33 5.57
CA CYS A 406 15.81 -1.73 5.79
C CYS A 406 16.55 -2.30 4.56
N ALA A 407 17.51 -1.53 4.04
CA ALA A 407 18.22 -1.78 2.78
C ALA A 407 19.01 -3.11 2.74
N GLY A 408 19.36 -3.68 3.90
CA GLY A 408 20.13 -4.91 4.01
C GLY A 408 21.44 -4.86 3.21
N GLY A 409 21.74 -5.93 2.48
CA GLY A 409 22.92 -5.98 1.60
C GLY A 409 22.89 -5.02 0.40
N GLY A 410 21.88 -4.15 0.26
CA GLY A 410 21.81 -3.17 -0.82
C GLY A 410 21.38 -3.75 -2.18
N LEU A 411 20.63 -4.86 -2.20
CA LEU A 411 20.10 -5.43 -3.43
C LEU A 411 19.05 -4.50 -4.08
N VAL A 412 18.24 -3.82 -3.26
CA VAL A 412 17.28 -2.79 -3.71
C VAL A 412 18.01 -1.54 -4.19
N SER A 413 18.92 -0.98 -3.38
CA SER A 413 19.83 0.10 -3.78
C SER A 413 20.55 -0.18 -5.12
N ARG A 414 21.00 -1.43 -5.34
CA ARG A 414 21.62 -1.85 -6.61
C ARG A 414 20.60 -1.88 -7.76
N ALA A 415 19.37 -2.34 -7.52
CA ALA A 415 18.29 -2.27 -8.50
C ALA A 415 17.93 -0.81 -8.86
N ALA A 416 17.88 0.11 -7.89
CA ALA A 416 17.67 1.53 -8.13
C ALA A 416 18.79 2.15 -8.98
N THR A 417 20.05 1.84 -8.67
CA THR A 417 21.22 2.28 -9.45
C THR A 417 21.14 1.77 -10.91
N LEU A 418 20.77 0.51 -11.10
CA LEU A 418 20.61 -0.12 -12.43
C LEU A 418 19.33 0.32 -13.17
N ALA A 419 18.35 0.87 -12.46
CA ALA A 419 17.21 1.57 -13.03
C ALA A 419 17.55 3.03 -13.45
N GLY A 420 18.71 3.55 -13.04
CA GLY A 420 19.20 4.89 -13.40
C GLY A 420 18.95 5.97 -12.35
N LEU A 421 18.77 5.60 -11.08
CA LEU A 421 18.50 6.53 -9.97
C LEU A 421 19.74 6.82 -9.10
N GLU A 422 19.72 7.96 -8.42
CA GLU A 422 20.66 8.28 -7.35
C GLU A 422 20.16 7.71 -6.01
N VAL A 423 20.89 6.76 -5.44
CA VAL A 423 20.63 6.26 -4.08
C VAL A 423 21.20 7.26 -3.09
N ALA A 424 20.38 8.24 -2.71
CA ALA A 424 20.78 9.37 -1.88
C ALA A 424 21.04 8.94 -0.42
N ALA A 425 20.22 8.04 0.10
CA ALA A 425 20.27 7.60 1.49
C ALA A 425 19.72 6.17 1.70
N GLY A 426 20.03 5.60 2.86
CA GLY A 426 19.35 4.42 3.37
C GLY A 426 19.65 4.11 4.83
N LEU A 427 18.80 3.25 5.40
CA LEU A 427 18.72 2.97 6.83
C LEU A 427 18.70 1.46 7.05
N ASP A 428 19.60 0.95 7.89
CA ASP A 428 19.56 -0.44 8.36
C ASP A 428 20.16 -0.54 9.77
N ILE A 429 19.63 -1.46 10.58
CA ILE A 429 20.10 -1.71 11.95
C ILE A 429 21.34 -2.63 11.99
N SER A 430 21.65 -3.31 10.89
CA SER A 430 22.74 -4.28 10.81
C SER A 430 24.05 -3.63 10.37
N SER A 431 25.01 -3.54 11.29
CA SER A 431 26.38 -3.12 11.00
C SER A 431 27.09 -3.92 9.89
N VAL A 432 26.62 -5.14 9.61
CA VAL A 432 27.10 -5.97 8.50
C VAL A 432 26.50 -5.50 7.17
N ALA A 433 25.21 -5.14 7.16
CA ALA A 433 24.51 -4.56 6.03
C ALA A 433 25.07 -3.17 5.68
N CYS A 434 25.18 -2.27 6.66
CA CYS A 434 25.71 -0.92 6.46
C CYS A 434 27.13 -0.93 5.87
N LYS A 435 27.99 -1.86 6.29
CA LYS A 435 29.32 -2.05 5.67
C LYS A 435 29.25 -2.54 4.22
N SER A 436 28.29 -3.41 3.88
CA SER A 436 28.02 -3.77 2.47
C SER A 436 27.52 -2.58 1.66
N LEU A 437 26.64 -1.75 2.20
CA LEU A 437 26.18 -0.51 1.54
C LEU A 437 27.37 0.43 1.26
N SER A 438 28.22 0.69 2.26
CA SER A 438 29.40 1.56 2.10
C SER A 438 30.41 1.08 1.06
N LEU A 439 30.54 -0.23 0.87
CA LEU A 439 31.40 -0.82 -0.18
C LEU A 439 30.84 -0.65 -1.60
N ASN A 440 29.52 -0.45 -1.73
CA ASN A 440 28.82 -0.40 -3.02
C ASN A 440 28.40 1.01 -3.45
N PHE A 441 28.05 1.87 -2.49
CA PHE A 441 27.39 3.15 -2.72
C PHE A 441 28.10 4.28 -1.95
N PRO A 442 29.36 4.63 -2.29
CA PRO A 442 30.19 5.55 -1.49
C PRO A 442 29.71 7.03 -1.47
N ALA A 443 28.59 7.36 -2.10
CA ALA A 443 27.92 8.67 -2.03
C ALA A 443 26.61 8.64 -1.20
N MET A 444 26.11 7.44 -0.89
CA MET A 444 24.87 7.19 -0.13
C MET A 444 25.07 7.57 1.33
N GLU A 445 24.09 8.25 1.89
CA GLU A 445 24.02 8.51 3.34
C GLU A 445 23.50 7.28 4.06
N ILE A 446 24.33 6.65 4.89
CA ILE A 446 24.01 5.36 5.54
C ILE A 446 23.83 5.60 7.02
N MET A 447 22.59 5.47 7.50
CA MET A 447 22.26 5.52 8.93
C MET A 447 22.25 4.10 9.50
N GLU A 448 23.19 3.81 10.40
CA GLU A 448 23.26 2.53 11.12
C GLU A 448 22.52 2.62 12.46
N MET A 449 21.18 2.48 12.43
CA MET A 449 20.31 2.61 13.62
C MET A 449 18.96 1.91 13.45
N ASP A 450 18.17 1.81 14.53
CA ASP A 450 16.80 1.29 14.47
C ASP A 450 15.85 2.31 13.82
N VAL A 451 14.81 1.83 13.13
CA VAL A 451 13.86 2.73 12.42
C VAL A 451 12.98 3.54 13.36
N HIS A 452 12.60 3.00 14.53
CA HIS A 452 11.86 3.77 15.53
C HIS A 452 12.73 4.88 16.13
N GLU A 453 14.02 4.59 16.35
CA GLU A 453 15.00 5.58 16.79
C GLU A 453 15.18 6.68 15.73
N PHE A 454 15.31 6.33 14.45
CA PHE A 454 15.42 7.27 13.34
C PHE A 454 14.17 8.15 13.14
N CYS A 455 12.98 7.62 13.42
CA CYS A 455 11.73 8.39 13.42
C CYS A 455 11.71 9.45 14.52
N VAL A 456 12.10 9.11 15.76
CA VAL A 456 12.10 10.05 16.90
C VAL A 456 13.37 10.91 17.01
N TYR A 457 14.43 10.58 16.26
CA TYR A 457 15.67 11.35 16.20
C TYR A 457 15.38 12.80 15.79
N SER A 458 15.89 13.76 16.57
CA SER A 458 15.65 15.19 16.38
C SER A 458 16.33 15.79 15.15
N GLY A 459 17.36 15.13 14.62
CA GLY A 459 17.98 15.53 13.37
C GLY A 459 17.08 15.20 12.17
N PHE A 460 16.93 16.19 11.29
CA PHE A 460 16.33 16.02 9.97
C PHE A 460 17.41 15.87 8.91
N ASN A 461 17.38 14.78 8.14
CA ASN A 461 18.35 14.54 7.09
C ASN A 461 17.68 14.66 5.71
N ILE A 462 17.96 15.77 5.01
CA ILE A 462 17.39 16.10 3.69
C ILE A 462 17.47 14.95 2.68
N LYS A 463 18.53 14.12 2.71
CA LYS A 463 18.69 13.03 1.75
C LYS A 463 17.63 11.92 1.91
N PHE A 464 16.92 11.87 3.04
CA PHE A 464 15.85 10.91 3.31
C PHE A 464 14.45 11.38 2.88
N VAL A 465 14.28 12.62 2.40
CA VAL A 465 13.02 13.07 1.80
C VAL A 465 12.66 12.19 0.59
N GLY A 466 13.54 12.18 -0.41
CA GLY A 466 13.44 11.32 -1.59
C GLY A 466 12.27 11.64 -2.55
N ASP A 467 12.44 11.28 -3.81
CA ASP A 467 11.31 11.11 -4.74
C ASP A 467 10.66 9.74 -4.54
N ILE A 468 11.50 8.71 -4.36
CA ILE A 468 11.08 7.31 -4.19
C ILE A 468 11.69 6.75 -2.89
N MET A 469 10.85 6.35 -1.95
CA MET A 469 11.26 5.59 -0.76
C MET A 469 10.85 4.12 -0.91
N TRP A 470 11.82 3.22 -0.95
CA TRP A 470 11.58 1.77 -0.88
C TRP A 470 11.71 1.30 0.58
N ILE A 471 10.79 0.43 1.01
CA ILE A 471 10.67 -0.04 2.39
C ILE A 471 10.59 -1.57 2.42
N SER A 472 11.61 -2.22 2.99
CA SER A 472 11.79 -3.69 3.00
C SER A 472 11.68 -4.27 4.42
N TRP A 473 10.52 -4.14 5.07
CA TRP A 473 10.37 -4.57 6.47
C TRP A 473 10.73 -6.06 6.69
N PRO A 474 11.25 -6.46 7.87
CA PRO A 474 11.69 -7.84 8.11
C PRO A 474 10.55 -8.89 7.98
N CYS A 475 10.46 -9.57 6.83
CA CYS A 475 9.31 -10.40 6.47
C CYS A 475 9.22 -11.76 7.18
N GLN A 476 10.20 -12.13 8.01
CA GLN A 476 10.30 -13.46 8.66
C GLN A 476 9.13 -13.78 9.61
N PRO A 477 8.64 -12.89 10.49
CA PRO A 477 7.37 -13.07 11.23
C PRO A 477 6.19 -13.48 10.35
N HIS A 478 6.12 -12.99 9.10
CA HIS A 478 4.97 -13.14 8.22
C HIS A 478 5.08 -14.30 7.21
N SER A 479 6.20 -15.03 7.19
CA SER A 479 6.37 -16.21 6.33
C SER A 479 5.56 -17.41 6.82
N TYR A 480 4.94 -18.15 5.89
CA TYR A 480 4.30 -19.45 6.15
C TYR A 480 5.26 -20.50 6.71
N GLN A 481 6.58 -20.35 6.48
CA GLN A 481 7.59 -21.25 7.04
C GLN A 481 7.87 -20.99 8.53
N ASN A 482 7.48 -19.83 9.07
CA ASN A 482 7.76 -19.47 10.45
C ASN A 482 6.76 -20.10 11.44
N ARG A 483 7.26 -21.08 12.19
CA ARG A 483 6.56 -21.87 13.21
C ARG A 483 6.50 -21.21 14.60
N GLY A 484 6.77 -19.91 14.71
CA GLY A 484 6.70 -19.15 15.97
C GLY A 484 7.80 -19.48 16.98
N GLN A 485 8.94 -20.02 16.52
CA GLN A 485 10.01 -20.53 17.39
C GLN A 485 10.82 -19.44 18.13
N ASN A 486 10.64 -18.16 17.77
CA ASN A 486 11.28 -17.04 18.46
C ASN A 486 10.31 -15.85 18.52
N PRO A 487 9.34 -15.86 19.45
CA PRO A 487 8.27 -14.87 19.50
C PRO A 487 8.77 -13.45 19.83
N GLU A 488 9.88 -13.31 20.57
CA GLU A 488 10.48 -12.00 20.85
C GLU A 488 11.09 -11.35 19.60
N ARG A 489 11.78 -12.15 18.77
CA ARG A 489 12.29 -11.68 17.48
C ARG A 489 11.15 -11.34 16.53
N ASP A 490 10.14 -12.21 16.45
CA ASP A 490 8.96 -11.96 15.62
C ASP A 490 8.24 -10.68 16.04
N ALA A 491 8.04 -10.45 17.34
CA ALA A 491 7.41 -9.22 17.85
C ALA A 491 8.21 -7.95 17.50
N LYS A 492 9.55 -7.98 17.61
CA LYS A 492 10.41 -6.86 17.19
C LYS A 492 10.33 -6.60 15.68
N ASN A 493 10.44 -7.64 14.87
CA ASN A 493 10.33 -7.55 13.42
C ASN A 493 8.94 -7.06 12.94
N ILE A 494 7.87 -7.41 13.67
CA ILE A 494 6.52 -6.89 13.43
C ILE A 494 6.43 -5.40 13.78
N ALA A 495 7.00 -5.01 14.93
CA ALA A 495 6.96 -3.62 15.39
C ALA A 495 7.59 -2.64 14.39
N THR A 496 8.66 -3.07 13.70
CA THR A 496 9.32 -2.31 12.63
C THR A 496 8.33 -1.73 11.61
N GLY A 497 7.29 -2.50 11.24
CA GLY A 497 6.27 -2.07 10.28
C GLY A 497 5.40 -0.90 10.75
N TYR A 498 5.28 -0.67 12.06
CA TYR A 498 4.49 0.44 12.62
C TYR A 498 5.21 1.79 12.53
N ALA A 499 6.54 1.83 12.31
CA ALA A 499 7.27 3.06 12.08
C ALA A 499 6.89 3.78 10.76
N LEU A 500 6.13 3.10 9.88
CA LEU A 500 5.69 3.62 8.59
C LEU A 500 4.95 4.97 8.71
N ALA A 501 4.08 5.13 9.72
CA ALA A 501 3.32 6.38 9.90
C ALA A 501 4.25 7.56 10.24
N ASP A 502 5.24 7.34 11.09
CA ASP A 502 6.20 8.37 11.50
C ASP A 502 7.21 8.70 10.39
N LEU A 503 7.66 7.70 9.61
CA LEU A 503 8.48 7.93 8.41
C LEU A 503 7.76 8.81 7.39
N ILE A 504 6.50 8.49 7.08
CA ILE A 504 5.69 9.28 6.14
C ILE A 504 5.48 10.70 6.67
N LYS A 505 5.18 10.85 7.97
CA LYS A 505 5.01 12.16 8.60
C LYS A 505 6.29 13.00 8.56
N LYS A 506 7.45 12.39 8.80
CA LYS A 506 8.75 13.08 8.87
C LYS A 506 9.27 13.47 7.48
N TYR A 507 9.18 12.58 6.49
CA TYR A 507 9.86 12.77 5.20
C TYR A 507 8.95 12.97 3.99
N LYS A 508 7.66 12.59 4.05
CA LYS A 508 6.66 12.71 2.96
C LYS A 508 7.20 12.37 1.54
N PRO A 509 7.83 11.20 1.31
CA PRO A 509 8.34 10.82 -0.01
C PRO A 509 7.21 10.82 -1.05
N ARG A 510 7.47 11.32 -2.26
CA ARG A 510 6.45 11.44 -3.33
C ARG A 510 5.81 10.09 -3.65
N ARG A 511 6.65 9.04 -3.73
CA ARG A 511 6.27 7.65 -3.99
C ARG A 511 6.86 6.73 -2.91
N ILE A 512 6.06 5.74 -2.50
CA ILE A 512 6.48 4.68 -1.58
C ILE A 512 6.31 3.32 -2.25
N ILE A 513 7.31 2.46 -2.11
CA ILE A 513 7.29 1.07 -2.54
C ILE A 513 7.55 0.20 -1.30
N MET A 514 6.55 -0.54 -0.82
CA MET A 514 6.75 -1.49 0.28
C MET A 514 6.79 -2.92 -0.25
N GLU A 515 7.87 -3.65 0.04
CA GLU A 515 8.01 -5.09 -0.23
C GLU A 515 7.59 -5.89 1.01
N GLN A 516 6.79 -6.94 0.82
CA GLN A 516 6.54 -7.96 1.84
C GLN A 516 6.34 -9.36 1.28
N THR A 517 6.42 -10.37 2.16
CA THR A 517 5.89 -11.72 1.87
C THR A 517 4.36 -11.71 1.84
N ASP A 518 3.75 -12.51 0.97
CA ASP A 518 2.29 -12.50 0.76
C ASP A 518 1.47 -12.98 1.97
N GLY A 519 2.07 -13.83 2.82
CA GLY A 519 1.51 -14.28 4.10
C GLY A 519 1.20 -13.19 5.13
N ILE A 520 1.70 -11.95 4.97
CA ILE A 520 1.30 -10.82 5.83
C ILE A 520 -0.19 -10.49 5.72
N LYS A 521 -0.84 -10.85 4.61
CA LYS A 521 -2.28 -10.63 4.36
C LYS A 521 -3.18 -11.59 5.14
N THR A 522 -2.67 -12.75 5.57
CA THR A 522 -3.47 -13.84 6.15
C THR A 522 -3.05 -14.17 7.58
N LYS A 523 -1.75 -14.17 7.89
CA LYS A 523 -1.25 -14.38 9.25
C LYS A 523 -1.75 -13.27 10.18
N ASN A 524 -2.15 -13.64 11.40
CA ASN A 524 -2.83 -12.76 12.35
C ASN A 524 -4.04 -12.04 11.72
N GLN A 525 -4.83 -12.79 10.93
CA GLN A 525 -5.98 -12.32 10.16
C GLN A 525 -5.67 -11.16 9.18
N GLY A 526 -4.40 -10.90 8.86
CA GLY A 526 -3.97 -9.76 8.06
C GLY A 526 -3.86 -8.43 8.81
N GLN A 527 -3.94 -8.41 10.14
CA GLN A 527 -3.97 -7.18 10.95
C GLN A 527 -2.83 -6.22 10.60
N HIS A 528 -1.57 -6.70 10.66
CA HIS A 528 -0.38 -5.87 10.44
C HIS A 528 -0.35 -5.26 9.03
N PHE A 529 -0.80 -6.01 8.02
CA PHE A 529 -0.94 -5.50 6.66
C PHE A 529 -1.96 -4.37 6.59
N ARG A 530 -3.16 -4.58 7.16
CA ARG A 530 -4.20 -3.55 7.18
C ARG A 530 -3.74 -2.29 7.94
N THR A 531 -3.01 -2.42 9.06
CA THR A 531 -2.38 -1.27 9.74
C THR A 531 -1.41 -0.50 8.85
N CYS A 532 -0.60 -1.16 8.02
CA CYS A 532 0.29 -0.48 7.07
C CYS A 532 -0.49 0.25 5.96
N ILE A 533 -1.55 -0.36 5.43
CA ILE A 533 -2.43 0.27 4.43
C ILE A 533 -3.18 1.47 5.05
N LEU A 534 -3.66 1.34 6.29
CA LEU A 534 -4.27 2.43 7.03
C LEU A 534 -3.31 3.61 7.21
N ALA A 535 -2.04 3.36 7.58
CA ALA A 535 -1.05 4.43 7.72
C ALA A 535 -0.90 5.23 6.41
N LEU A 536 -0.88 4.54 5.26
CA LEU A 536 -0.81 5.17 3.94
C LEU A 536 -2.09 5.96 3.58
N THR A 537 -3.28 5.37 3.72
CA THR A 537 -4.55 6.05 3.37
C THR A 537 -4.89 7.18 4.33
N THR A 538 -4.43 7.09 5.59
CA THR A 538 -4.58 8.11 6.64
C THR A 538 -3.60 9.27 6.45
N ALA A 539 -2.38 8.99 5.97
CA ALA A 539 -1.43 10.00 5.49
C ALA A 539 -1.75 10.51 4.07
N GLU A 540 -2.96 10.23 3.57
CA GLU A 540 -3.50 10.74 2.31
C GLU A 540 -2.67 10.35 1.08
N TYR A 541 -2.27 9.07 0.99
CA TYR A 541 -1.76 8.44 -0.22
C TYR A 541 -2.87 7.64 -0.94
N ASN A 542 -2.81 7.64 -2.27
CA ASN A 542 -3.40 6.56 -3.08
C ASN A 542 -2.56 5.29 -2.85
N VAL A 543 -3.20 4.11 -2.76
CA VAL A 543 -2.51 2.84 -2.49
C VAL A 543 -2.97 1.75 -3.46
N ARG A 544 -2.05 0.93 -3.98
CA ARG A 544 -2.36 -0.18 -4.89
C ARG A 544 -1.42 -1.34 -4.60
N TYR A 545 -1.95 -2.55 -4.42
CA TYR A 545 -1.14 -3.71 -4.05
C TYR A 545 -1.46 -4.99 -4.81
N LYS A 546 -0.40 -5.77 -5.10
CA LYS A 546 -0.44 -7.00 -5.91
C LYS A 546 0.63 -7.98 -5.44
N VAL A 547 0.37 -9.28 -5.57
CA VAL A 547 1.41 -10.30 -5.38
C VAL A 547 2.02 -10.62 -6.75
N LEU A 548 3.28 -10.22 -6.94
CA LEU A 548 4.07 -10.49 -8.12
C LEU A 548 5.04 -11.65 -7.89
N SER A 549 5.62 -12.18 -8.98
CA SER A 549 6.58 -13.27 -8.97
C SER A 549 7.84 -12.80 -9.68
N ALA A 550 8.98 -12.77 -8.99
CA ALA A 550 10.23 -12.28 -9.56
C ALA A 550 10.65 -13.05 -10.83
N ARG A 551 10.28 -14.33 -10.92
CA ARG A 551 10.51 -15.20 -12.08
C ARG A 551 9.85 -14.69 -13.36
N ASP A 552 8.73 -13.98 -13.23
CA ASP A 552 7.95 -13.44 -14.35
C ASP A 552 8.58 -12.13 -14.90
N HIS A 553 9.63 -11.63 -14.25
CA HIS A 553 10.34 -10.38 -14.52
C HIS A 553 11.87 -10.57 -14.47
N GLY A 554 12.39 -11.64 -15.09
CA GLY A 554 13.84 -11.90 -15.21
C GLY A 554 14.52 -12.55 -13.99
N GLY A 555 13.77 -13.03 -13.00
CA GLY A 555 14.32 -13.75 -11.85
C GLY A 555 14.59 -15.24 -12.12
N SER A 556 15.73 -15.74 -11.66
CA SER A 556 16.13 -17.16 -11.78
C SER A 556 15.30 -18.16 -10.97
N HIS A 557 14.35 -17.69 -10.16
CA HIS A 557 13.70 -18.50 -9.14
C HIS A 557 12.33 -17.94 -8.70
N THR A 558 11.46 -18.81 -8.20
CA THR A 558 10.05 -18.51 -7.93
C THR A 558 9.83 -17.74 -6.60
N ARG A 559 10.43 -16.55 -6.45
CA ARG A 559 10.21 -15.65 -5.29
C ARG A 559 8.97 -14.78 -5.51
N ARG A 560 7.86 -15.14 -4.86
CA ARG A 560 6.65 -14.31 -4.81
C ARG A 560 6.77 -13.23 -3.74
N ARG A 561 6.26 -12.03 -4.04
CA ARG A 561 6.24 -10.87 -3.14
C ARG A 561 4.98 -10.02 -3.32
N LEU A 562 4.45 -9.58 -2.20
CA LEU A 562 3.47 -8.49 -2.13
C LEU A 562 4.23 -7.19 -2.33
N ILE A 563 3.89 -6.46 -3.39
CA ILE A 563 4.33 -5.09 -3.60
C ILE A 563 3.13 -4.18 -3.32
N VAL A 564 3.34 -3.19 -2.45
CA VAL A 564 2.44 -2.06 -2.27
C VAL A 564 3.09 -0.85 -2.92
N LEU A 565 2.42 -0.29 -3.92
CA LEU A 565 2.74 1.02 -4.49
C LEU A 565 1.84 2.05 -3.80
N ALA A 566 2.41 3.18 -3.41
CA ALA A 566 1.63 4.31 -2.95
C ALA A 566 2.16 5.63 -3.53
N SER A 567 1.24 6.52 -3.90
CA SER A 567 1.55 7.86 -4.42
C SER A 567 0.82 8.91 -3.59
N MET A 568 1.51 9.99 -3.24
CA MET A 568 0.96 11.01 -2.35
C MET A 568 -0.24 11.73 -3.00
N TYR A 569 -1.38 11.72 -2.33
CA TYR A 569 -2.62 12.30 -2.85
C TYR A 569 -2.96 13.69 -2.29
N VAL A 570 -2.48 14.08 -1.09
CA VAL A 570 -2.54 15.44 -0.45
C VAL A 570 -3.85 15.72 0.32
N GLU A 571 -3.84 16.39 1.49
CA GLU A 571 -3.53 17.82 1.77
C GLU A 571 -3.14 18.19 3.20
N ASN A 572 -3.58 17.44 4.21
CA ASN A 572 -3.65 17.89 5.60
C ASN A 572 -2.76 17.09 6.53
N SER A 573 -1.56 17.62 6.80
CA SER A 573 -0.69 17.17 7.89
C SER A 573 -1.23 17.58 9.28
N SER A 574 -2.52 17.37 9.54
CA SER A 574 -3.16 17.55 10.85
C SER A 574 -2.95 16.34 11.78
N PHE A 575 -2.18 15.33 11.34
CA PHE A 575 -1.86 14.16 12.16
C PHE A 575 -0.91 14.53 13.31
N ILE A 576 -1.54 14.74 14.47
CA ILE A 576 -1.01 15.38 15.68
C ILE A 576 -0.79 16.89 15.50
N CYS A 577 -1.90 17.61 15.30
CA CYS A 577 -2.17 18.81 16.10
C CYS A 577 -3.11 18.42 17.24
N ILE A 578 -2.55 18.17 18.44
CA ILE A 578 -3.28 18.43 19.67
C ILE A 578 -2.88 19.85 20.09
N VAL A 579 -3.87 20.64 20.48
CA VAL A 579 -3.85 22.07 20.87
C VAL A 579 -3.57 23.14 19.77
N PHE A 580 -4.37 24.22 19.90
CA PHE A 580 -4.25 25.58 19.34
C PHE A 580 -4.60 25.90 17.86
N GLU A 581 -5.90 26.14 17.67
CA GLU A 581 -6.53 27.39 17.17
C GLU A 581 -6.35 27.89 15.71
N ASN A 582 -7.51 27.96 15.04
CA ASN A 582 -8.00 29.06 14.17
C ASN A 582 -7.00 29.76 13.22
N THR A 583 -6.86 29.20 12.01
CA THR A 583 -6.84 29.99 10.77
C THR A 583 -7.81 29.38 9.75
N ALA A 584 -8.47 30.24 8.96
CA ALA A 584 -9.35 29.86 7.87
C ALA A 584 -8.70 30.24 6.52
N ASP A 585 -8.86 29.37 5.52
CA ASP A 585 -8.05 29.32 4.27
C ASP A 585 -6.54 29.13 4.52
N HIS A 586 -5.71 28.53 3.64
CA HIS A 586 -5.74 28.49 2.17
C HIS A 586 -5.21 27.10 1.62
N GLY A 587 -5.58 26.70 0.38
CA GLY A 587 -5.37 25.34 -0.21
C GLY A 587 -4.21 25.08 -1.22
N ARG A 588 -4.10 23.87 -1.85
CA ARG A 588 -2.87 23.19 -2.41
C ARG A 588 -3.22 22.22 -3.63
N SER A 589 -2.54 21.79 -4.75
CA SER A 589 -1.34 22.06 -5.64
C SER A 589 -0.71 21.43 -7.07
N PRO A 590 -0.51 20.23 -7.88
CA PRO A 590 -0.90 18.71 -8.23
C PRO A 590 -1.13 17.36 -7.39
N GLY A 591 -1.96 16.36 -7.79
CA GLY A 591 -2.04 15.02 -7.10
C GLY A 591 -1.19 13.92 -7.78
N GLU A 592 -0.38 13.11 -7.08
CA GLU A 592 0.51 12.11 -7.73
C GLU A 592 -0.25 10.88 -8.27
N LYS A 593 -0.21 10.64 -9.59
CA LYS A 593 -0.80 9.45 -10.22
C LYS A 593 -0.24 8.16 -9.63
N ILE A 594 -1.08 7.15 -9.43
CA ILE A 594 -0.58 5.86 -8.94
C ILE A 594 0.06 5.05 -10.08
N PRO A 595 1.22 4.39 -9.89
CA PRO A 595 1.85 3.64 -10.96
C PRO A 595 1.14 2.33 -11.29
N ASP A 596 1.43 1.81 -12.48
CA ASP A 596 1.18 0.42 -12.84
C ASP A 596 2.22 -0.54 -12.24
N PHE A 597 1.82 -1.80 -12.11
CA PHE A 597 2.78 -2.88 -11.89
C PHE A 597 3.53 -3.20 -13.17
N PRO A 598 4.79 -3.70 -13.10
CA PRO A 598 5.47 -4.20 -14.28
C PRO A 598 4.64 -5.30 -14.94
N THR A 599 4.57 -5.25 -16.27
CA THR A 599 4.06 -6.37 -17.07
C THR A 599 4.99 -7.57 -16.91
N ARG A 600 4.45 -8.78 -17.10
CA ARG A 600 5.29 -9.98 -17.24
C ARG A 600 6.17 -9.80 -18.47
N THR A 601 7.47 -10.03 -18.32
CA THR A 601 8.40 -10.12 -19.46
C THR A 601 8.78 -11.57 -19.75
N HIS A 602 8.74 -12.43 -18.73
CA HIS A 602 9.12 -13.84 -18.83
C HIS A 602 7.93 -14.77 -18.59
N GLY A 603 7.83 -15.86 -19.37
CA GLY A 603 6.78 -16.87 -19.19
C GLY A 603 6.66 -17.87 -20.35
N PRO A 604 5.73 -18.84 -20.24
CA PRO A 604 5.45 -19.83 -21.28
C PRO A 604 4.43 -19.33 -22.33
N ALA A 605 3.99 -18.07 -22.24
CA ALA A 605 2.99 -17.50 -23.15
C ALA A 605 3.67 -16.87 -24.38
N PRO A 606 3.02 -16.88 -25.56
CA PRO A 606 3.55 -16.22 -26.75
C PRO A 606 3.88 -14.74 -26.50
N GLY A 607 5.03 -14.29 -27.03
CA GLY A 607 5.50 -12.91 -26.87
C GLY A 607 6.24 -12.62 -25.55
N LEU A 608 6.42 -13.61 -24.66
CA LEU A 608 7.28 -13.51 -23.49
C LEU A 608 8.63 -14.20 -23.71
N GLU A 609 9.64 -13.76 -22.97
CA GLU A 609 10.96 -14.40 -22.92
C GLU A 609 10.88 -15.73 -22.12
N PRO A 610 11.68 -16.75 -22.47
CA PRO A 610 11.82 -17.95 -21.65
C PRO A 610 12.29 -17.61 -20.23
N TYR A 611 11.85 -18.38 -19.22
CA TYR A 611 12.27 -18.15 -17.84
C TYR A 611 13.78 -18.36 -17.64
N VAL A 612 14.48 -17.36 -17.07
CA VAL A 612 15.94 -17.39 -16.83
C VAL A 612 16.38 -18.64 -16.09
N THR A 613 17.31 -19.40 -16.67
CA THR A 613 17.80 -20.65 -16.10
C THR A 613 18.93 -20.44 -15.10
N VAL A 614 19.18 -21.45 -14.26
CA VAL A 614 20.28 -21.44 -13.29
C VAL A 614 21.64 -21.29 -13.99
N ASN A 615 21.84 -21.98 -15.14
CA ASN A 615 23.08 -21.90 -15.90
C ASN A 615 23.35 -20.49 -16.46
N GLU A 616 22.34 -19.82 -17.04
CA GLU A 616 22.47 -18.45 -17.57
C GLU A 616 23.03 -17.45 -16.54
N CYS A 617 22.61 -17.57 -15.27
CA CYS A 617 23.12 -16.72 -14.20
C CYS A 617 24.60 -16.97 -13.87
N ILE A 618 25.06 -18.24 -13.92
CA ILE A 618 26.29 -18.67 -13.23
C ILE A 618 27.41 -19.21 -14.12
N THR A 619 27.14 -19.67 -15.35
CA THR A 619 28.18 -20.21 -16.24
C THR A 619 29.22 -19.14 -16.61
N ASN A 620 28.81 -17.87 -16.64
CA ASN A 620 29.67 -16.73 -16.96
C ASN A 620 30.31 -16.07 -15.72
N ILE A 621 30.65 -16.84 -14.67
CA ILE A 621 31.45 -16.37 -13.52
C ILE A 621 32.93 -16.70 -13.78
N GLY A 622 33.83 -15.73 -13.63
CA GLY A 622 35.27 -15.95 -13.78
C GLY A 622 35.87 -16.80 -12.65
N PRO A 623 36.92 -17.60 -12.91
CA PRO A 623 37.53 -18.48 -11.89
C PRO A 623 38.07 -17.71 -10.68
N ASP A 624 38.64 -16.52 -10.91
CA ASP A 624 39.17 -15.64 -9.85
C ASP A 624 38.08 -14.74 -9.20
N ALA A 625 36.79 -14.97 -9.48
CA ALA A 625 35.72 -14.13 -8.97
C ALA A 625 35.62 -14.20 -7.43
N THR A 626 35.46 -13.02 -6.81
CA THR A 626 35.35 -12.91 -5.36
C THR A 626 34.20 -13.77 -4.82
N LEU A 627 34.50 -14.60 -3.81
CA LEU A 627 33.57 -15.52 -3.15
C LEU A 627 33.08 -16.71 -4.03
N HIS A 628 33.87 -17.11 -5.05
CA HIS A 628 33.60 -18.23 -5.96
C HIS A 628 34.56 -19.45 -5.81
N ASP A 629 35.04 -19.74 -4.60
CA ASP A 629 35.94 -20.88 -4.37
C ASP A 629 35.20 -22.24 -4.49
N ILE A 630 35.27 -22.86 -5.67
CA ILE A 630 34.63 -24.14 -5.97
C ILE A 630 35.26 -25.31 -5.19
N GLU A 631 36.59 -25.35 -5.06
CA GLU A 631 37.26 -26.50 -4.45
C GLU A 631 37.15 -26.50 -2.93
N GLU A 632 37.12 -25.32 -2.27
CA GLU A 632 36.74 -25.22 -0.86
C GLU A 632 35.30 -25.71 -0.62
N MET A 633 34.37 -25.42 -1.55
CA MET A 633 32.99 -25.90 -1.46
C MET A 633 32.89 -27.42 -1.64
N ARG A 634 33.65 -28.00 -2.57
CA ARG A 634 33.82 -29.45 -2.73
C ARG A 634 34.45 -30.11 -1.51
N ARG A 635 35.55 -29.55 -0.99
CA ARG A 635 36.25 -30.02 0.21
C ARG A 635 35.32 -30.01 1.43
N ARG A 636 34.52 -28.96 1.60
CA ARG A 636 33.47 -28.89 2.64
C ARG A 636 32.38 -29.93 2.46
N PHE A 637 31.91 -30.16 1.23
CA PHE A 637 30.89 -31.17 0.95
C PHE A 637 31.40 -32.60 1.19
N ARG A 638 32.63 -32.93 0.73
CA ARG A 638 33.28 -34.22 1.03
C ARG A 638 33.44 -34.46 2.54
N ALA A 639 33.72 -33.42 3.32
CA ALA A 639 33.82 -33.50 4.78
C ALA A 639 32.46 -33.58 5.51
N ARG A 640 31.40 -32.98 4.96
CA ARG A 640 30.02 -33.00 5.49
C ARG A 640 29.00 -33.02 4.36
N PRO A 641 28.68 -34.20 3.80
CA PRO A 641 27.71 -34.32 2.70
C PRO A 641 26.31 -33.85 3.12
N SER A 642 25.53 -33.36 2.15
CA SER A 642 24.19 -32.82 2.38
C SER A 642 23.16 -33.61 1.57
N LYS A 643 22.04 -33.98 2.19
CA LYS A 643 20.96 -34.78 1.56
C LYS A 643 20.02 -33.96 0.65
N LEU A 644 20.48 -32.82 0.13
CA LEU A 644 19.73 -32.01 -0.81
C LEU A 644 19.83 -32.64 -2.22
N PRO A 645 18.80 -32.52 -3.07
CA PRO A 645 18.90 -32.97 -4.46
C PRO A 645 19.81 -32.04 -5.29
N PRO A 646 20.48 -32.56 -6.34
CA PRO A 646 21.06 -31.72 -7.40
C PRO A 646 20.00 -30.85 -8.08
N VAL A 647 20.37 -29.61 -8.40
CA VAL A 647 19.54 -28.69 -9.19
C VAL A 647 19.74 -28.96 -10.68
N ASP A 648 18.63 -29.03 -11.43
CA ASP A 648 18.68 -29.01 -12.89
C ASP A 648 19.05 -27.60 -13.38
N GLY A 649 20.29 -27.45 -13.86
CA GLY A 649 20.84 -26.17 -14.34
C GLY A 649 20.12 -25.60 -15.57
N THR A 650 19.39 -26.45 -16.33
CA THR A 650 18.62 -26.05 -17.52
C THR A 650 17.26 -25.41 -17.19
N LYS A 651 16.96 -25.24 -15.90
CA LYS A 651 15.68 -24.69 -15.41
C LYS A 651 15.92 -23.58 -14.39
N PRO A 652 14.93 -22.71 -14.14
CA PRO A 652 14.90 -21.82 -12.97
C PRO A 652 14.81 -22.65 -11.68
N LEU A 653 15.31 -22.14 -10.55
CA LEU A 653 15.18 -22.82 -9.25
C LEU A 653 13.70 -23.00 -8.87
N ALA A 654 13.36 -24.21 -8.44
CA ALA A 654 12.03 -24.52 -7.92
C ALA A 654 11.70 -23.75 -6.63
N TYR A 655 12.71 -23.51 -5.78
CA TYR A 655 12.58 -22.87 -4.47
C TYR A 655 13.27 -21.50 -4.43
N ILE A 656 12.90 -20.69 -3.43
CA ILE A 656 13.55 -19.40 -3.17
C ILE A 656 14.96 -19.59 -2.60
N ILE A 657 15.80 -18.56 -2.77
CA ILE A 657 17.00 -18.38 -1.96
C ILE A 657 16.57 -17.73 -0.64
N ASP A 658 16.80 -18.41 0.47
CA ASP A 658 16.48 -17.93 1.82
C ASP A 658 17.76 -17.62 2.61
N THR A 659 17.64 -17.28 3.90
CA THR A 659 18.79 -16.90 4.75
C THR A 659 19.80 -18.03 5.00
N ALA A 660 19.46 -19.29 4.70
CA ALA A 660 20.36 -20.44 4.68
C ALA A 660 20.93 -20.74 3.26
N GLY A 661 20.49 -20.01 2.24
CA GLY A 661 21.01 -20.06 0.86
C GLY A 661 20.10 -20.83 -0.12
N VAL A 662 20.71 -21.39 -1.17
CA VAL A 662 20.02 -22.26 -2.13
C VAL A 662 19.75 -23.64 -1.51
N GLN A 663 18.48 -24.05 -1.51
CA GLN A 663 18.01 -25.34 -1.01
C GLN A 663 18.20 -26.48 -2.04
N GLY A 664 19.43 -26.62 -2.54
CA GLY A 664 19.83 -27.61 -3.54
C GLY A 664 21.36 -27.76 -3.63
N LEU A 665 21.81 -28.84 -4.27
CA LEU A 665 23.22 -29.00 -4.69
C LEU A 665 23.43 -28.43 -6.10
N TYR A 666 24.67 -28.17 -6.47
CA TYR A 666 25.02 -27.86 -7.85
C TYR A 666 24.70 -29.06 -8.77
N SER A 667 24.62 -28.85 -10.09
CA SER A 667 24.08 -29.84 -11.03
C SER A 667 24.90 -31.13 -11.18
N ASP A 668 26.16 -31.14 -10.75
CA ASP A 668 27.01 -32.35 -10.65
C ASP A 668 26.75 -33.16 -9.36
N GLY A 669 26.05 -32.59 -8.37
CA GLY A 669 25.81 -33.18 -7.06
C GLY A 669 27.03 -33.22 -6.13
N ASP A 670 28.19 -32.67 -6.52
CA ASP A 670 29.44 -32.81 -5.75
C ASP A 670 29.69 -31.69 -4.71
N ARG A 671 28.88 -30.64 -4.78
CA ARG A 671 29.01 -29.42 -3.95
C ARG A 671 27.70 -28.68 -3.75
N LYS A 672 27.72 -27.73 -2.81
CA LYS A 672 26.74 -26.63 -2.77
C LYS A 672 27.21 -25.44 -3.61
N PHE A 673 26.28 -24.56 -3.96
CA PHE A 673 26.56 -23.27 -4.57
C PHE A 673 27.48 -22.40 -3.68
N THR A 674 28.48 -21.78 -4.29
CA THR A 674 29.32 -20.71 -3.73
C THR A 674 28.48 -19.47 -3.41
N ILE A 675 29.06 -18.48 -2.73
CA ILE A 675 28.36 -17.22 -2.45
C ILE A 675 28.19 -16.39 -3.73
N ARG A 676 29.21 -16.35 -4.61
CA ARG A 676 29.13 -15.62 -5.89
C ARG A 676 28.03 -16.15 -6.82
N GLU A 677 27.85 -17.48 -6.90
CA GLU A 677 26.73 -18.10 -7.62
C GLU A 677 25.37 -17.67 -7.04
N GLN A 678 25.24 -17.61 -5.72
CA GLN A 678 24.00 -17.18 -5.05
C GLN A 678 23.71 -15.68 -5.26
N MET A 679 24.75 -14.85 -5.33
CA MET A 679 24.62 -13.43 -5.70
C MET A 679 24.12 -13.29 -7.15
N ARG A 680 24.72 -14.02 -8.11
CA ARG A 680 24.28 -14.06 -9.51
C ARG A 680 22.85 -14.54 -9.67
N LEU A 681 22.43 -15.56 -8.91
CA LEU A 681 21.04 -16.05 -8.92
C LEU A 681 20.04 -15.02 -8.35
N MET A 682 20.46 -14.11 -7.47
CA MET A 682 19.66 -12.93 -7.10
C MET A 682 19.73 -11.78 -8.13
N GLY A 683 20.52 -11.93 -9.21
CA GLY A 683 20.74 -10.92 -10.24
C GLY A 683 21.71 -9.80 -9.84
N LEU A 684 22.54 -10.01 -8.81
CA LEU A 684 23.62 -9.08 -8.48
C LEU A 684 24.76 -9.16 -9.51
N PRO A 685 25.32 -8.02 -9.94
CA PRO A 685 26.49 -7.99 -10.82
C PRO A 685 27.79 -8.30 -10.04
N ASP A 686 28.89 -8.54 -10.75
CA ASP A 686 30.12 -9.06 -10.13
C ASP A 686 30.88 -8.04 -9.28
N GLU A 687 30.83 -6.75 -9.65
CA GLU A 687 31.41 -5.67 -8.86
C GLU A 687 30.64 -5.38 -7.57
N HIS A 688 29.44 -5.96 -7.39
CA HIS A 688 28.74 -5.87 -6.12
C HIS A 688 29.47 -6.71 -5.05
N GLN A 689 29.76 -6.07 -3.93
CA GLN A 689 30.48 -6.68 -2.80
C GLN A 689 29.55 -6.90 -1.61
N LEU A 690 29.87 -7.87 -0.76
CA LEU A 690 29.23 -8.03 0.54
C LEU A 690 30.30 -8.05 1.64
N TYR A 691 30.03 -7.38 2.74
CA TYR A 691 30.76 -7.52 3.99
C TYR A 691 30.22 -8.71 4.80
N ALA A 692 31.08 -9.29 5.63
CA ALA A 692 30.76 -10.34 6.59
C ALA A 692 31.84 -10.36 7.67
N GLU A 693 31.49 -10.67 8.92
CA GLU A 693 32.43 -10.57 10.03
C GLU A 693 33.38 -11.76 10.13
N SER A 694 34.63 -11.43 10.44
CA SER A 694 35.68 -12.39 10.77
C SER A 694 35.32 -13.17 12.03
N SER A 695 35.22 -14.50 11.92
CA SER A 695 35.03 -15.41 13.05
C SER A 695 36.08 -16.52 13.00
N ARG A 696 36.61 -16.91 14.17
CA ARG A 696 37.66 -17.93 14.34
C ARG A 696 37.36 -19.26 13.62
N ASN A 697 36.08 -19.58 13.42
CA ASN A 697 35.63 -20.84 12.81
C ASN A 697 35.06 -20.66 11.39
N GLY A 698 35.09 -19.44 10.82
CA GLY A 698 34.59 -19.13 9.46
C GLY A 698 33.06 -19.23 9.25
N THR A 699 32.34 -19.96 10.09
CA THR A 699 30.89 -20.23 9.94
C THR A 699 30.02 -18.98 9.99
N LYS A 700 30.32 -18.01 10.88
CA LYS A 700 29.59 -16.73 10.93
C LYS A 700 29.64 -16.01 9.59
N ARG A 701 30.83 -15.93 8.98
CA ARG A 701 31.06 -15.25 7.71
C ARG A 701 30.17 -15.79 6.58
N GLN A 702 29.95 -17.11 6.54
CA GLN A 702 29.04 -17.74 5.57
C GLN A 702 27.58 -17.33 5.81
N ALA A 703 27.13 -17.33 7.07
CA ALA A 703 25.77 -16.98 7.46
C ALA A 703 25.46 -15.48 7.24
N ASP A 704 26.44 -14.60 7.47
CA ASP A 704 26.34 -13.17 7.18
C ASP A 704 26.07 -12.93 5.68
N TYR A 705 26.76 -13.66 4.79
CA TYR A 705 26.51 -13.61 3.34
C TYR A 705 25.13 -14.16 2.96
N THR A 706 24.77 -15.39 3.39
CA THR A 706 23.47 -15.98 3.01
C THR A 706 22.29 -15.21 3.60
N THR A 707 22.45 -14.56 4.75
CA THR A 707 21.40 -13.71 5.34
C THR A 707 21.13 -12.48 4.50
N GLN A 708 22.17 -11.77 4.04
CA GLN A 708 22.02 -10.59 3.19
C GLN A 708 21.39 -10.93 1.83
N ILE A 709 21.86 -12.01 1.19
CA ILE A 709 21.34 -12.51 -0.09
C ILE A 709 19.88 -12.97 0.07
N GLY A 710 19.61 -13.80 1.08
CA GLY A 710 18.30 -14.41 1.30
C GLY A 710 17.19 -13.45 1.73
N ASN A 711 17.54 -12.36 2.44
CA ASN A 711 16.59 -11.30 2.79
C ASN A 711 16.24 -10.41 1.59
N GLY A 712 17.22 -10.06 0.75
CA GLY A 712 17.05 -9.02 -0.28
C GLY A 712 16.06 -9.33 -1.42
N VAL A 713 15.74 -8.31 -2.20
CA VAL A 713 14.88 -8.40 -3.39
C VAL A 713 15.68 -8.92 -4.59
N VAL A 714 15.06 -9.69 -5.50
CA VAL A 714 15.73 -10.12 -6.74
C VAL A 714 15.91 -8.90 -7.65
N VAL A 715 17.14 -8.63 -8.09
CA VAL A 715 17.52 -7.34 -8.70
C VAL A 715 16.75 -7.01 -9.99
N PRO A 716 16.55 -7.92 -10.97
CA PRO A 716 15.77 -7.63 -12.18
C PRO A 716 14.30 -7.29 -11.88
N PHE A 717 13.71 -7.97 -10.89
CA PHE A 717 12.37 -7.69 -10.41
C PHE A 717 12.28 -6.32 -9.72
N GLY A 718 13.28 -5.96 -8.90
CA GLY A 718 13.41 -4.62 -8.34
C GLY A 718 13.49 -3.54 -9.41
N ILE A 719 14.32 -3.73 -10.45
CA ILE A 719 14.44 -2.82 -11.59
C ILE A 719 13.09 -2.65 -12.31
N ALA A 720 12.37 -3.75 -12.55
CA ALA A 720 11.07 -3.73 -13.22
C ALA A 720 10.01 -2.94 -12.44
N VAL A 721 9.96 -3.08 -11.11
CA VAL A 721 9.06 -2.29 -10.25
C VAL A 721 9.48 -0.82 -10.23
N ILE A 722 10.77 -0.51 -10.03
CA ILE A 722 11.27 0.87 -9.93
C ILE A 722 11.01 1.65 -11.23
N ARG A 723 11.24 1.05 -12.40
CA ARG A 723 11.00 1.71 -13.69
C ARG A 723 9.56 2.19 -13.84
N LYS A 724 8.56 1.40 -13.46
CA LYS A 724 7.15 1.82 -13.51
C LYS A 724 6.82 2.99 -12.58
N VAL A 725 7.51 3.09 -11.44
CA VAL A 725 7.36 4.24 -10.54
C VAL A 725 8.01 5.50 -11.13
N VAL A 726 9.17 5.36 -11.80
CA VAL A 726 9.84 6.45 -12.51
C VAL A 726 9.02 6.93 -13.71
N GLU A 727 8.51 6.03 -14.56
CA GLU A 727 7.63 6.36 -15.70
C GLU A 727 6.42 7.20 -15.25
N SER A 728 5.79 6.82 -14.13
CA SER A 728 4.63 7.53 -13.55
C SER A 728 5.00 8.87 -12.89
N LEU A 729 6.24 9.03 -12.42
CA LEU A 729 6.78 10.31 -11.94
C LEU A 729 7.07 11.26 -13.12
N GLU A 730 7.75 10.77 -14.16
CA GLU A 730 8.05 11.53 -15.38
C GLU A 730 6.77 12.01 -16.09
N GLU A 731 5.71 11.20 -16.09
CA GLU A 731 4.39 11.59 -16.59
C GLU A 731 3.78 12.72 -15.74
N THR A 732 3.77 12.57 -14.41
CA THR A 732 3.20 13.57 -13.48
C THR A 732 3.98 14.88 -13.50
N ASP A 733 5.31 14.83 -13.65
CA ASP A 733 6.15 16.02 -13.76
C ASP A 733 5.96 16.73 -15.10
N ARG A 734 5.89 15.98 -16.21
CA ARG A 734 5.61 16.51 -17.55
C ARG A 734 4.23 17.19 -17.63
N GLU A 735 3.19 16.61 -17.01
CA GLU A 735 1.87 17.25 -16.92
C GLU A 735 1.89 18.53 -16.08
N ALA A 736 2.70 18.56 -15.01
CA ALA A 736 2.85 19.75 -14.17
C ALA A 736 3.72 20.85 -14.82
N GLU A 737 4.62 20.50 -15.74
CA GLU A 737 5.43 21.44 -16.55
C GLU A 737 4.68 21.97 -17.77
N ALA A 738 3.82 21.15 -18.39
CA ALA A 738 3.01 21.53 -19.55
C ALA A 738 1.75 22.34 -19.21
N TRP A 739 1.47 22.57 -17.92
CA TRP A 739 0.29 23.32 -17.48
C TRP A 739 0.54 24.83 -17.50
N ASP A 740 0.09 25.46 -18.59
CA ASP A 740 0.02 26.91 -18.68
C ASP A 740 -1.15 27.46 -17.85
N SER A 741 -0.85 28.37 -16.93
CA SER A 741 -1.85 28.98 -16.07
C SER A 741 -2.49 30.18 -16.76
N GLN A 742 -3.60 29.94 -17.48
CA GLN A 742 -4.42 31.02 -18.01
C GLN A 742 -4.92 31.90 -16.87
N GLU A 743 -4.36 33.11 -16.75
CA GLU A 743 -4.90 34.17 -15.90
C GLU A 743 -6.22 34.66 -16.50
N ILE A 744 -7.33 34.04 -16.07
CA ILE A 744 -8.67 34.55 -16.35
C ILE A 744 -8.85 35.82 -15.51
N VAL A 745 -8.54 36.97 -16.11
CA VAL A 745 -8.94 38.27 -15.58
C VAL A 745 -10.46 38.33 -15.62
N ILE A 746 -11.07 38.38 -14.43
CA ILE A 746 -12.51 38.61 -14.26
C ILE A 746 -12.68 40.12 -14.05
N ASP A 747 -13.50 40.73 -14.91
CA ASP A 747 -13.94 42.14 -14.90
C ASP A 747 -15.26 42.27 -14.11
#